data_AF-A0AAW4KYC5-F1
#
_entry.id   AF-A0AAW4KYC5-F1
#
_cell.length_a   1.000
_cell.length_b   1.000
_cell.length_c   1.000
_cell.angle_alpha   90.00
_cell.angle_beta   90.00
_cell.angle_gamma   90.00
#
_symmetry.space_group_name_H-M   'P 1'
#
loop_
_entity.id
_entity.type
_entity.pdbx_description
1 polymer ?
#
loop_
_entity_poly.entity_id
_entity_poly.type
_entity_poly.pdbx_seq_one_letter_code
_entity_poly.pdbx_strand_id
1 'polypeptide(L)'
;MDNFSSVIYNGLSSSKGYLLRTDLRGRTATDRNICTNCHKTTDDPIIPEAERLNAKVKSHNGLRKQQNIQCSDCHGAHVDEAQYDADAGNSTPNAFLIKRFMAYSSSISNGRSPKVIFQYTSVSQRNYNKNAFGVCLACHKSLPDTIEQHKTPTSAATCEQCHIHKAGFSANCTDCHGMPPRVDQEGGPMGYAKGYKSVAGALDESQTPHQSHAAGAASANNYYVFSCNECHKAPQGSALHGNGVFQDIFKSVNGTKAALAPSGYTPGYDTVTRTCSNVYCHSNGLPANTTPVFKSVTWGHNINSIIGMQPQLARCNQCHEATPTTNAHTKHLSSGKLTGCVNCHKNTVLDNTTLTPEARLTGGTHINGYKDRSFSGMLGGRPLDGTACENVYCHSDGRGSAPITLPVWSNPATGACGACHFASAGSSRDKYAHFAHLSSAYGPLDSKSTPVSCNYCHTYPVNHVDGNIDAPNNTVCIGCHKNSLPDWRTEPQVRLECETCHTGNLSVIDGKTAADKTSSVTLGHGKPAIGKSCKACHDQDSKHFGVASNGNTKRLKSGLINTGSTINNECNYCHKSASEVTNVQYRNMSTHFMPSDYGKSTFTMSCAVCHDVHGSSNKASIRTSFAFINSTSRPITYNDNALVESFISADGRGLCQVCHTQTKFYRAGATGQTHNNTKACLSCHLHNTPKGAFAAVNGECDSCHGYPPIPKSSVKMSNTDPLYATTYKTTYGFSGNFSSARFEDYSGGGGAHMNHVPDFARPKDGWSRCASCHSAGDTKDPKSHTMNGDLAKVDAITIAIDSASKFNNSLQIIYSGAKLVAPPANKTGSCMNVSCHYQPTPRWSKDR
;
A
#
# COMPACT_ATOMS: atom_id res chain seq x y z
N MET A 1 94.81 44.52 18.10
CA MET A 1 94.83 43.06 17.91
C MET A 1 95.12 42.43 19.26
N ASP A 2 94.13 41.79 19.89
CA ASP A 2 94.28 40.51 20.63
C ASP A 2 92.94 40.09 21.29
N ASN A 3 92.70 38.78 21.20
CA ASN A 3 91.98 37.85 22.08
C ASN A 3 90.49 38.02 22.39
N PHE A 4 89.69 37.44 21.50
CA PHE A 4 88.77 36.34 21.86
C PHE A 4 88.40 35.49 20.62
N SER A 5 88.61 36.01 19.41
CA SER A 5 88.40 35.31 18.13
C SER A 5 89.53 34.32 17.77
N SER A 6 90.74 34.51 18.29
CA SER A 6 91.94 33.70 18.04
C SER A 6 91.96 32.36 18.78
N VAL A 7 91.12 32.14 19.81
CA VAL A 7 91.10 30.88 20.58
C VAL A 7 90.28 29.79 19.88
N ILE A 8 89.60 30.08 18.77
CA ILE A 8 88.74 29.14 18.03
C ILE A 8 89.28 28.87 16.60
N TYR A 9 90.59 28.60 16.47
CA TYR A 9 91.20 28.31 15.17
C TYR A 9 90.60 27.07 14.45
N ASN A 10 90.00 26.12 15.18
CA ASN A 10 89.27 24.99 14.59
C ASN A 10 87.82 25.33 14.13
N GLY A 11 87.34 26.55 14.38
CA GLY A 11 85.96 26.97 14.11
C GLY A 11 85.77 27.82 12.85
N LEU A 12 86.86 28.28 12.23
CA LEU A 12 86.82 29.11 11.03
C LEU A 12 86.96 28.25 9.76
N SER A 13 86.19 28.53 8.71
CA SER A 13 86.42 27.93 7.39
C SER A 13 87.46 28.73 6.61
N SER A 14 88.32 28.07 5.82
CA SER A 14 89.14 28.79 4.84
C SER A 14 88.20 29.49 3.83
N SER A 15 88.53 30.70 3.40
CA SER A 15 87.68 31.50 2.48
C SER A 15 87.54 30.88 1.08
N LYS A 16 88.16 29.71 0.83
CA LYS A 16 88.17 28.94 -0.42
C LYS A 16 88.27 29.81 -1.70
N GLY A 17 89.10 30.85 -1.66
CA GLY A 17 89.41 31.69 -2.81
C GLY A 17 88.43 32.82 -3.12
N TYR A 18 87.42 33.07 -2.28
CA TYR A 18 86.57 34.26 -2.42
C TYR A 18 87.23 35.46 -1.72
N LEU A 19 87.53 36.52 -2.49
CA LEU A 19 87.79 37.86 -1.93
C LEU A 19 86.67 38.20 -0.93
N LEU A 20 87.02 38.83 0.19
CA LEU A 20 86.10 39.24 1.26
C LEU A 20 84.78 39.76 0.66
N ARG A 21 83.73 38.95 0.68
CA ARG A 21 82.37 39.41 0.36
C ARG A 21 82.07 40.52 1.36
N THR A 22 81.92 41.75 0.89
CA THR A 22 81.65 42.93 1.71
C THR A 22 80.18 43.03 2.13
N ASP A 23 79.32 42.17 1.57
CA ASP A 23 77.89 42.22 1.83
C ASP A 23 77.58 41.73 3.25
N LEU A 24 77.06 42.67 4.04
CA LEU A 24 76.68 42.46 5.43
C LEU A 24 75.52 41.44 5.57
N ARG A 25 74.67 41.31 4.54
CA ARG A 25 73.55 40.36 4.46
C ARG A 25 73.51 39.71 3.07
N GLY A 26 73.16 38.42 3.02
CA GLY A 26 72.81 37.71 1.79
C GLY A 26 71.35 37.94 1.37
N ARG A 27 70.96 37.50 0.17
CA ARG A 27 69.57 37.65 -0.33
C ARG A 27 68.58 36.80 0.47
N THR A 28 69.02 35.68 1.01
CA THR A 28 68.26 34.72 1.84
C THR A 28 69.09 34.29 3.06
N ALA A 29 68.44 33.67 4.05
CA ALA A 29 69.11 33.26 5.31
C ALA A 29 70.21 32.19 5.12
N THR A 30 70.22 31.55 3.95
CA THR A 30 71.16 30.50 3.53
C THR A 30 72.30 31.02 2.65
N ASP A 31 72.21 32.27 2.16
CA ASP A 31 73.26 32.84 1.32
C ASP A 31 74.47 33.24 2.17
N ARG A 32 75.68 33.03 1.64
CA ARG A 32 76.91 33.46 2.32
C ARG A 32 76.96 34.99 2.43
N ASN A 33 77.15 35.48 3.65
CA ASN A 33 77.43 36.87 3.97
C ASN A 33 78.80 37.01 4.65
N ILE A 34 79.21 38.24 4.98
CA ILE A 34 80.49 38.52 5.64
C ILE A 34 80.74 37.69 6.91
N CYS A 35 79.68 37.33 7.67
CA CYS A 35 79.78 36.55 8.90
C CYS A 35 79.92 35.05 8.60
N THR A 36 79.04 34.48 7.77
CA THR A 36 79.05 33.05 7.42
C THR A 36 80.22 32.65 6.51
N ASN A 37 80.92 33.63 5.92
CA ASN A 37 82.15 33.39 5.17
C ASN A 37 83.29 32.89 6.09
N CYS A 38 83.26 33.31 7.36
CA CYS A 38 84.25 32.95 8.38
C CYS A 38 83.68 31.93 9.39
N HIS A 39 82.40 32.04 9.76
CA HIS A 39 81.74 31.16 10.73
C HIS A 39 80.93 30.06 10.03
N LYS A 40 81.29 28.78 10.26
CA LYS A 40 80.55 27.62 9.71
C LYS A 40 79.10 27.63 10.19
N THR A 41 78.15 27.65 9.25
CA THR A 41 76.70 27.59 9.51
C THR A 41 76.08 26.29 9.00
N THR A 42 75.08 25.75 9.70
CA THR A 42 74.33 24.56 9.24
C THR A 42 73.46 24.84 8.01
N ASP A 43 73.26 26.11 7.68
CA ASP A 43 72.39 26.56 6.61
C ASP A 43 73.13 26.82 5.28
N ASP A 44 74.45 26.57 5.20
CA ASP A 44 75.21 26.64 3.95
C ASP A 44 74.96 25.38 3.11
N PRO A 45 74.23 25.49 1.98
CA PRO A 45 73.83 24.33 1.19
C PRO A 45 75.00 23.64 0.46
N ILE A 46 76.18 24.28 0.43
CA ILE A 46 77.38 23.76 -0.25
C ILE A 46 78.20 22.84 0.66
N ILE A 47 77.94 22.82 1.98
CA ILE A 47 78.65 21.97 2.95
C ILE A 47 77.93 20.61 3.09
N PRO A 48 78.64 19.47 2.96
CA PRO A 48 78.06 18.13 3.16
C PRO A 48 77.37 17.98 4.52
N GLU A 49 76.26 17.23 4.58
CA GLU A 49 75.43 17.06 5.79
C GLU A 49 76.23 16.56 7.00
N ALA A 50 77.16 15.63 6.78
CA ALA A 50 78.03 15.09 7.80
C ALA A 50 78.99 16.15 8.40
N GLU A 51 79.39 17.15 7.62
CA GLU A 51 80.25 18.25 8.07
C GLU A 51 79.44 19.39 8.74
N ARG A 52 78.15 19.51 8.42
CA ARG A 52 77.22 20.46 9.07
C ARG A 52 77.02 20.17 10.56
N LEU A 53 77.25 18.93 11.03
CA LEU A 53 77.13 18.54 12.45
C LEU A 53 78.13 19.28 13.38
N ASN A 54 79.27 19.70 12.83
CA ASN A 54 80.34 20.44 13.53
C ASN A 54 80.18 21.97 13.49
N ALA A 55 79.21 22.49 12.72
CA ALA A 55 78.92 23.93 12.66
C ALA A 55 78.36 24.43 14.01
N LYS A 56 78.83 25.58 14.51
CA LYS A 56 78.51 26.07 15.86
C LYS A 56 77.44 27.17 15.90
N VAL A 57 77.01 27.68 14.76
CA VAL A 57 76.05 28.79 14.64
C VAL A 57 75.08 28.53 13.47
N LYS A 58 73.88 29.13 13.52
CA LYS A 58 72.84 29.00 12.50
C LYS A 58 72.03 30.30 12.40
N SER A 59 71.52 30.63 11.21
CA SER A 59 70.59 31.75 11.01
C SER A 59 69.26 31.48 11.75
N HIS A 60 68.65 32.52 12.33
CA HIS A 60 67.44 32.33 13.13
C HIS A 60 66.23 31.97 12.26
N ASN A 61 65.66 30.78 12.49
CA ASN A 61 64.42 30.30 11.87
C ASN A 61 64.42 30.30 10.32
N GLY A 62 65.54 29.89 9.71
CA GLY A 62 65.78 29.82 8.25
C GLY A 62 64.85 28.87 7.46
N LEU A 63 65.41 27.94 6.67
CA LEU A 63 64.73 27.11 5.63
C LEU A 63 63.33 26.55 5.99
N ARG A 64 63.03 26.32 7.27
CA ARG A 64 61.77 25.70 7.73
C ARG A 64 60.60 26.68 7.91
N LYS A 65 60.84 28.00 8.06
CA LYS A 65 59.76 28.98 8.26
C LYS A 65 59.89 30.25 7.39
N GLN A 66 60.78 30.22 6.39
CA GLN A 66 60.99 31.29 5.40
C GLN A 66 61.30 32.68 6.00
N GLN A 67 61.88 32.74 7.20
CA GLN A 67 62.30 34.01 7.80
C GLN A 67 63.75 34.31 7.42
N ASN A 68 64.00 35.50 6.88
CA ASN A 68 65.34 35.94 6.46
C ASN A 68 66.07 36.69 7.58
N ILE A 69 66.27 36.04 8.73
CA ILE A 69 67.01 36.62 9.87
C ILE A 69 68.44 36.09 9.88
N GLN A 70 69.41 36.97 9.65
CA GLN A 70 70.82 36.66 9.48
C GLN A 70 71.66 37.17 10.64
N CYS A 71 72.91 36.72 10.73
CA CYS A 71 73.83 37.06 11.81
C CYS A 71 73.95 38.58 12.04
N SER A 72 74.01 39.36 10.97
CA SER A 72 74.13 40.81 11.02
C SER A 72 72.87 41.56 11.45
N ASP A 73 71.73 40.88 11.56
CA ASP A 73 70.53 41.48 12.17
C ASP A 73 70.66 41.55 13.69
N CYS A 74 71.43 40.62 14.26
CA CYS A 74 71.65 40.51 15.70
C CYS A 74 73.02 41.06 16.13
N HIS A 75 74.04 40.89 15.29
CA HIS A 75 75.43 41.27 15.57
C HIS A 75 75.93 42.42 14.67
N GLY A 76 76.71 43.33 15.24
CA GLY A 76 77.49 44.34 14.53
C GLY A 76 78.80 43.75 14.01
N ALA A 77 79.34 44.36 12.95
CA ALA A 77 80.64 43.97 12.36
C ALA A 77 81.84 44.67 13.04
N HIS A 78 81.58 45.69 13.87
CA HIS A 78 82.56 46.46 14.62
C HIS A 78 82.15 46.55 16.09
N VAL A 79 83.13 46.75 16.98
CA VAL A 79 82.88 46.90 18.43
C VAL A 79 82.15 48.22 18.66
N ASP A 80 80.91 48.15 19.14
CA ASP A 80 80.22 49.27 19.76
C ASP A 80 80.58 49.28 21.26
N GLU A 81 80.97 50.43 21.81
CA GLU A 81 81.19 50.57 23.25
C GLU A 81 79.85 50.76 23.98
N ALA A 82 79.64 50.04 25.08
CA ALA A 82 78.34 50.06 25.78
C ALA A 82 78.05 51.42 26.46
N GLN A 83 79.10 52.15 26.85
CA GLN A 83 79.08 53.50 27.40
C GLN A 83 80.47 54.13 27.23
N TYR A 84 80.54 55.35 26.68
CA TYR A 84 81.71 56.19 26.74
C TYR A 84 81.50 57.17 27.89
N ASP A 85 82.22 56.97 28.99
CA ASP A 85 82.34 57.97 30.06
C ASP A 85 83.50 58.88 29.70
N ALA A 86 83.18 60.07 29.19
CA ALA A 86 84.16 61.05 28.75
C ALA A 86 85.04 61.56 29.92
N ASP A 87 84.57 61.43 31.16
CA ASP A 87 85.25 61.95 32.35
C ASP A 87 86.13 60.88 33.02
N ALA A 88 85.83 59.58 32.83
CA ALA A 88 86.55 58.47 33.45
C ALA A 88 87.53 57.72 32.52
N GLY A 89 87.51 57.97 31.21
CA GLY A 89 88.47 57.38 30.26
C GLY A 89 88.41 55.85 30.12
N ASN A 90 87.31 55.21 30.52
CA ASN A 90 87.10 53.76 30.46
C ASN A 90 85.87 53.43 29.60
N SER A 91 86.04 52.50 28.64
CA SER A 91 84.93 51.91 27.88
C SER A 91 84.77 50.42 28.21
N THR A 92 83.50 49.99 28.38
CA THR A 92 83.17 48.56 28.49
C THR A 92 82.95 47.99 27.08
N PRO A 93 83.78 47.04 26.62
CA PRO A 93 83.66 46.50 25.27
C PRO A 93 82.44 45.59 25.13
N ASN A 94 81.67 45.74 24.05
CA ASN A 94 80.64 44.79 23.65
C ASN A 94 81.30 43.50 23.09
N ALA A 95 81.74 42.62 23.98
CA ALA A 95 82.51 41.41 23.64
C ALA A 95 81.77 40.43 22.71
N PHE A 96 80.44 40.50 22.62
CA PHE A 96 79.61 39.65 21.76
C PHE A 96 79.07 40.37 20.52
N LEU A 97 79.47 41.64 20.32
CA LEU A 97 79.07 42.48 19.19
C LEU A 97 77.56 42.53 18.98
N ILE A 98 76.72 42.42 20.02
CA ILE A 98 75.26 42.47 19.86
C ILE A 98 74.86 43.90 19.48
N LYS A 99 73.94 44.08 18.53
CA LYS A 99 73.48 45.42 18.15
C LYS A 99 72.70 46.09 19.28
N ARG A 100 72.95 47.39 19.50
CA ARG A 100 72.17 48.23 20.44
C ARG A 100 70.70 48.33 20.07
N PHE A 101 70.42 48.31 18.76
CA PHE A 101 69.10 48.34 18.15
C PHE A 101 69.06 47.34 16.99
N MET A 102 67.99 46.56 16.91
CA MET A 102 67.78 45.61 15.80
C MET A 102 66.73 46.18 14.85
N ALA A 103 67.08 46.26 13.56
CA ALA A 103 66.20 46.75 12.51
C ALA A 103 66.04 45.65 11.46
N TYR A 104 64.87 45.02 11.44
CA TYR A 104 64.53 44.00 10.47
C TYR A 104 63.02 44.05 10.15
N SER A 105 62.65 43.79 8.90
CA SER A 105 61.25 43.68 8.48
C SER A 105 60.86 42.21 8.38
N SER A 106 59.77 41.83 9.05
CA SER A 106 59.15 40.51 8.90
C SER A 106 57.64 40.62 9.10
N SER A 107 56.90 39.56 8.81
CA SER A 107 55.46 39.47 9.08
C SER A 107 55.07 39.60 10.56
N ILE A 108 56.04 39.61 11.48
CA ILE A 108 55.84 39.67 12.94
C ILE A 108 56.34 41.00 13.55
N SER A 109 56.98 41.87 12.77
CA SER A 109 57.56 43.13 13.25
C SER A 109 57.43 44.26 12.21
N ASN A 110 56.86 45.40 12.63
CA ASN A 110 56.63 46.59 11.78
C ASN A 110 57.84 47.54 11.70
N GLY A 111 59.07 47.02 11.76
CA GLY A 111 60.27 47.80 11.42
C GLY A 111 60.60 48.98 12.34
N ARG A 112 60.16 48.98 13.60
CA ARG A 112 60.67 49.91 14.63
C ARG A 112 61.86 49.28 15.36
N SER A 113 62.78 50.12 15.82
CA SER A 113 64.05 49.74 16.47
C SER A 113 63.92 49.68 18.01
N PRO A 114 63.38 48.61 18.62
CA PRO A 114 63.38 48.47 20.08
C PRO A 114 64.81 48.40 20.61
N LYS A 115 65.04 49.05 21.75
CA LYS A 115 66.32 49.03 22.47
C LYS A 115 66.61 47.61 22.96
N VAL A 116 67.75 47.05 22.57
CA VAL A 116 68.18 45.70 22.96
C VAL A 116 69.11 45.73 24.17
N ILE A 117 70.03 46.69 24.19
CA ILE A 117 71.11 46.78 25.18
C ILE A 117 70.77 47.85 26.23
N PHE A 118 70.79 47.47 27.51
CA PHE A 118 71.11 48.38 28.61
C PHE A 118 72.59 48.18 28.99
N GLN A 119 73.23 49.21 29.54
CA GLN A 119 74.65 49.23 29.94
C GLN A 119 75.06 47.87 30.51
N TYR A 120 76.03 47.23 29.86
CA TYR A 120 76.54 45.93 30.27
C TYR A 120 77.32 46.11 31.58
N THR A 121 76.70 45.83 32.72
CA THR A 121 77.32 46.04 34.04
C THR A 121 78.07 44.80 34.56
N SER A 122 77.81 43.59 34.04
CA SER A 122 78.60 42.37 34.35
C SER A 122 78.30 41.15 33.45
N VAL A 123 79.18 40.14 33.50
CA VAL A 123 79.05 38.82 32.83
C VAL A 123 77.81 38.03 33.28
N SER A 124 77.27 38.34 34.46
CA SER A 124 76.10 37.68 35.05
C SER A 124 74.76 38.20 34.54
N GLN A 125 74.75 39.37 33.87
CA GLN A 125 73.55 40.01 33.33
C GLN A 125 73.60 40.07 31.80
N ARG A 126 73.41 38.92 31.14
CA ARG A 126 73.18 38.88 29.68
C ARG A 126 71.81 39.51 29.35
N ASN A 127 71.70 40.22 28.22
CA ASN A 127 70.55 41.06 27.81
C ASN A 127 69.28 40.26 27.39
N TYR A 128 68.75 39.43 28.29
CA TYR A 128 67.52 38.65 28.11
C TYR A 128 66.48 39.04 29.17
N ASN A 129 65.90 40.25 29.09
CA ASN A 129 64.81 40.65 29.99
C ASN A 129 63.46 40.47 29.27
N LYS A 130 62.68 39.49 29.72
CA LYS A 130 61.38 39.12 29.13
C LYS A 130 60.24 40.12 29.36
N ASN A 131 60.41 41.11 30.25
CA ASN A 131 59.34 42.00 30.70
C ASN A 131 59.46 43.44 30.15
N ALA A 132 60.57 43.81 29.50
CA ALA A 132 60.76 45.19 29.04
C ALA A 132 61.65 45.37 27.80
N PHE A 133 62.82 44.71 27.72
CA PHE A 133 63.79 44.87 26.62
C PHE A 133 64.78 43.70 26.55
N GLY A 134 65.32 43.37 25.37
CA GLY A 134 66.33 42.30 25.22
C GLY A 134 66.39 41.73 23.81
N VAL A 135 67.39 40.88 23.52
CA VAL A 135 67.63 40.37 22.15
C VAL A 135 66.41 39.63 21.57
N CYS A 136 65.69 38.88 22.39
CA CYS A 136 64.49 38.17 21.96
C CYS A 136 63.28 39.12 21.83
N LEU A 137 63.08 40.05 22.77
CA LEU A 137 61.97 41.00 22.73
C LEU A 137 62.12 42.07 21.65
N ALA A 138 63.35 42.29 21.17
CA ALA A 138 63.60 43.13 20.01
C ALA A 138 62.86 42.62 18.77
N CYS A 139 62.62 41.31 18.73
CA CYS A 139 61.95 40.62 17.64
C CYS A 139 60.55 40.13 18.01
N HIS A 140 60.32 39.73 19.26
CA HIS A 140 59.06 39.19 19.76
C HIS A 140 58.36 40.19 20.68
N LYS A 141 57.30 40.85 20.19
CA LYS A 141 56.52 41.86 20.94
C LYS A 141 56.00 41.33 22.30
N SER A 142 55.66 40.04 22.35
CA SER A 142 55.43 39.25 23.56
C SER A 142 55.88 37.81 23.29
N LEU A 143 56.30 37.10 24.33
CA LEU A 143 56.52 35.65 24.22
C LEU A 143 55.15 34.96 24.05
N PRO A 144 55.04 33.86 23.29
CA PRO A 144 53.78 33.13 23.16
C PRO A 144 53.29 32.64 24.54
N ASP A 145 52.14 33.14 24.99
CA ASP A 145 51.52 32.78 26.27
C ASP A 145 50.96 31.34 26.29
N THR A 146 51.02 30.64 25.16
CA THR A 146 50.64 29.23 24.99
C THR A 146 51.65 28.26 25.62
N ILE A 147 52.84 28.74 26.00
CA ILE A 147 53.88 27.94 26.65
C ILE A 147 54.05 28.49 28.08
N GLU A 148 53.67 27.70 29.07
CA GLU A 148 53.63 28.13 30.47
C GLU A 148 55.03 28.55 30.99
N GLN A 149 56.09 27.92 30.50
CA GLN A 149 57.48 28.26 30.82
C GLN A 149 57.88 29.67 30.36
N HIS A 150 57.13 30.30 29.45
CA HIS A 150 57.33 31.71 29.10
C HIS A 150 56.78 32.69 30.16
N LYS A 151 55.97 32.21 31.13
CA LYS A 151 55.29 33.06 32.12
C LYS A 151 56.08 33.28 33.43
N THR A 152 57.08 32.45 33.77
CA THR A 152 57.93 32.57 34.98
C THR A 152 59.26 33.33 34.72
N PRO A 153 60.05 33.81 35.72
CA PRO A 153 61.27 34.58 35.45
C PRO A 153 62.34 33.70 34.77
N THR A 154 62.90 34.16 33.65
CA THR A 154 63.77 33.36 32.77
C THR A 154 65.15 34.01 32.62
N SER A 155 66.13 33.49 33.36
CA SER A 155 67.54 33.83 33.10
C SER A 155 67.98 33.37 31.71
N ALA A 156 69.11 33.87 31.21
CA ALA A 156 69.71 33.40 29.97
C ALA A 156 69.88 31.86 29.94
N ALA A 157 70.26 31.27 31.08
CA ALA A 157 70.44 29.83 31.23
C ALA A 157 69.15 29.03 31.03
N THR A 158 67.98 29.59 31.37
CA THR A 158 66.67 28.94 31.18
C THR A 158 66.26 28.95 29.72
N CYS A 159 66.45 30.09 29.03
CA CYS A 159 66.12 30.20 27.60
C CYS A 159 67.02 29.31 26.75
N GLU A 160 68.31 29.24 27.06
CA GLU A 160 69.31 28.43 26.34
C GLU A 160 69.03 26.91 26.40
N GLN A 161 68.18 26.43 27.32
CA GLN A 161 67.78 25.00 27.35
C GLN A 161 66.87 24.62 26.17
N CYS A 162 66.04 25.55 25.71
CA CYS A 162 65.08 25.33 24.63
C CYS A 162 65.46 26.10 23.36
N HIS A 163 66.16 27.22 23.48
CA HIS A 163 66.57 28.12 22.41
C HIS A 163 68.11 28.19 22.34
N ILE A 164 68.73 27.15 21.81
CA ILE A 164 70.20 27.09 21.73
C ILE A 164 70.74 27.98 20.60
N HIS A 165 71.83 28.70 20.86
CA HIS A 165 72.49 29.56 19.86
C HIS A 165 72.96 28.77 18.63
N LYS A 166 73.42 27.53 18.80
CA LYS A 166 73.81 26.61 17.71
C LYS A 166 72.67 26.35 16.71
N ALA A 167 71.42 26.40 17.16
CA ALA A 167 70.22 26.22 16.30
C ALA A 167 69.60 27.55 15.86
N GLY A 168 70.34 28.67 15.98
CA GLY A 168 69.82 29.99 15.68
C GLY A 168 68.65 30.35 16.59
N PHE A 169 68.66 29.86 17.83
CA PHE A 169 67.58 30.01 18.83
C PHE A 169 66.21 29.43 18.39
N SER A 170 66.18 28.53 17.40
CA SER A 170 64.97 27.80 17.04
C SER A 170 64.71 26.69 18.08
N ALA A 171 63.56 26.72 18.77
CA ALA A 171 63.19 25.63 19.69
C ALA A 171 62.77 24.36 18.94
N ASN A 172 63.24 23.20 19.40
CA ASN A 172 62.87 21.90 18.83
C ASN A 172 62.52 20.88 19.93
N CYS A 173 61.34 20.29 19.83
CA CYS A 173 60.87 19.28 20.78
C CYS A 173 61.77 18.02 20.78
N THR A 174 62.39 17.70 19.63
CA THR A 174 63.29 16.55 19.47
C THR A 174 64.60 16.67 20.23
N ASP A 175 64.92 17.84 20.78
CA ASP A 175 66.12 18.04 21.57
C ASP A 175 65.98 17.42 22.97
N CYS A 176 64.74 17.22 23.41
CA CYS A 176 64.39 16.55 24.65
C CYS A 176 63.84 15.14 24.41
N HIS A 177 62.92 14.95 23.44
CA HIS A 177 62.32 13.65 23.11
C HIS A 177 61.69 13.62 21.71
N GLY A 178 61.54 12.43 21.14
CA GLY A 178 60.89 12.22 19.85
C GLY A 178 59.37 12.45 19.87
N MET A 179 58.78 12.70 18.70
CA MET A 179 57.34 12.97 18.54
C MET A 179 56.70 12.00 17.55
N PRO A 180 56.23 10.81 17.99
CA PRO A 180 56.34 10.22 19.33
C PRO A 180 57.65 9.44 19.53
N PRO A 181 58.03 9.11 20.78
CA PRO A 181 59.06 8.12 21.06
C PRO A 181 58.68 6.76 20.46
N ARG A 182 59.61 6.10 19.77
CA ARG A 182 59.42 4.76 19.17
C ARG A 182 60.69 3.94 19.03
N VAL A 183 61.80 4.47 19.53
CA VAL A 183 63.07 3.75 19.63
C VAL A 183 63.61 3.96 21.04
N ASP A 184 64.35 2.98 21.55
CA ASP A 184 64.94 3.05 22.88
C ASP A 184 66.25 3.85 22.89
N GLN A 185 66.18 5.08 22.39
CA GLN A 185 67.29 6.02 22.35
C GLN A 185 66.93 7.29 23.11
N GLU A 186 67.86 7.88 23.86
CA GLU A 186 67.61 9.16 24.52
C GLU A 186 67.59 10.33 23.52
N GLY A 187 66.53 11.12 23.54
CA GLY A 187 66.37 12.30 22.69
C GLY A 187 66.34 12.01 21.19
N GLY A 188 66.50 13.05 20.38
CA GLY A 188 66.45 12.95 18.93
C GLY A 188 65.01 12.83 18.40
N PRO A 189 64.86 12.68 17.07
CA PRO A 189 63.54 12.76 16.43
C PRO A 189 62.56 11.68 16.86
N MET A 190 63.06 10.53 17.32
CA MET A 190 62.26 9.35 17.65
C MET A 190 62.52 8.73 19.02
N GLY A 191 63.44 9.27 19.82
CA GLY A 191 63.83 8.69 21.10
C GLY A 191 62.92 9.06 22.27
N TYR A 192 63.14 8.41 23.41
CA TYR A 192 62.49 8.76 24.68
C TYR A 192 63.04 10.07 25.25
N ALA A 193 62.36 10.60 26.27
CA ALA A 193 62.76 11.85 26.90
C ALA A 193 64.02 11.75 27.73
N LYS A 194 64.89 12.77 27.65
CA LYS A 194 66.05 12.88 28.53
C LYS A 194 65.66 12.72 30.00
N GLY A 195 66.35 11.82 30.71
CA GLY A 195 66.03 11.47 32.11
C GLY A 195 64.88 10.47 32.31
N TYR A 196 64.26 9.96 31.24
CA TYR A 196 63.19 8.96 31.34
C TYR A 196 63.68 7.65 31.98
N LYS A 197 64.83 7.14 31.52
CA LYS A 197 65.38 5.86 32.01
C LYS A 197 65.79 5.87 33.48
N SER A 198 65.98 7.04 34.09
CA SER A 198 66.24 7.15 35.54
C SER A 198 64.98 7.04 36.40
N VAL A 199 63.79 7.01 35.80
CA VAL A 199 62.52 6.86 36.54
C VAL A 199 62.16 5.38 36.68
N ALA A 200 61.77 5.00 37.89
CA ALA A 200 61.29 3.65 38.17
C ALA A 200 60.10 3.30 37.25
N GLY A 201 60.20 2.16 36.55
CA GLY A 201 59.16 1.72 35.63
C GLY A 201 59.25 2.28 34.20
N ALA A 202 60.37 2.87 33.79
CA ALA A 202 60.62 3.21 32.39
C ALA A 202 60.51 1.98 31.46
N LEU A 203 59.91 2.15 30.29
CA LEU A 203 59.75 1.11 29.27
C LEU A 203 60.78 1.23 28.14
N ASP A 204 60.95 0.16 27.37
CA ASP A 204 61.58 0.20 26.05
C ASP A 204 60.57 0.77 25.04
N GLU A 205 60.82 1.99 24.57
CA GLU A 205 59.91 2.68 23.64
C GLU A 205 59.83 2.03 22.25
N SER A 206 60.72 1.11 21.91
CA SER A 206 60.57 0.29 20.69
C SER A 206 59.49 -0.79 20.81
N GLN A 207 59.04 -1.08 22.03
CA GLN A 207 58.04 -2.11 22.33
C GLN A 207 56.73 -1.54 22.90
N THR A 208 56.62 -0.21 22.99
CA THR A 208 55.40 0.46 23.42
C THR A 208 54.46 0.72 22.24
N PRO A 209 53.14 0.84 22.48
CA PRO A 209 52.18 1.16 21.43
C PRO A 209 52.27 2.59 20.87
N HIS A 210 53.23 3.44 21.30
CA HIS A 210 53.38 4.80 20.76
C HIS A 210 53.47 4.83 19.24
N GLN A 211 54.21 3.88 18.65
CA GLN A 211 54.34 3.80 17.20
C GLN A 211 52.99 3.53 16.51
N SER A 212 52.22 2.59 17.04
CA SER A 212 50.93 2.19 16.48
C SER A 212 49.84 3.27 16.63
N HIS A 213 49.99 4.18 17.59
CA HIS A 213 49.01 5.21 17.92
C HIS A 213 49.33 6.61 17.36
N ALA A 214 50.60 7.00 17.29
CA ALA A 214 50.97 8.42 17.08
C ALA A 214 52.11 8.65 16.08
N ALA A 215 52.68 7.62 15.43
CA ALA A 215 53.92 7.76 14.64
C ALA A 215 53.84 8.63 13.37
N GLY A 216 52.68 9.21 13.06
CA GLY A 216 52.44 9.99 11.84
C GLY A 216 52.36 9.11 10.59
N ALA A 217 51.90 9.67 9.47
CA ALA A 217 51.70 8.93 8.22
C ALA A 217 53.01 8.40 7.59
N ALA A 218 54.18 8.87 8.04
CA ALA A 218 55.49 8.53 7.48
C ALA A 218 56.11 7.23 8.05
N SER A 219 55.46 6.53 8.99
CA SER A 219 55.99 5.29 9.56
C SER A 219 55.29 4.06 8.99
N ALA A 220 56.08 3.10 8.47
CA ALA A 220 55.60 1.88 7.82
C ALA A 220 54.71 0.98 8.70
N ASN A 221 54.79 1.11 10.03
CA ASN A 221 54.00 0.33 10.99
C ASN A 221 52.98 1.19 11.75
N ASN A 222 52.62 2.37 11.21
CA ASN A 222 51.60 3.19 11.83
C ASN A 222 50.20 2.74 11.42
N TYR A 223 49.27 2.67 12.37
CA TYR A 223 47.87 2.38 12.10
C TYR A 223 46.97 3.58 12.40
N TYR A 224 47.13 4.25 13.55
CA TYR A 224 46.40 5.47 13.90
C TYR A 224 47.31 6.70 13.95
N VAL A 225 46.75 7.88 13.69
CA VAL A 225 47.51 9.15 13.74
C VAL A 225 46.93 10.05 14.82
N PHE A 226 47.05 9.63 16.09
CA PHE A 226 46.58 10.39 17.24
C PHE A 226 47.48 11.60 17.53
N SER A 227 46.85 12.72 17.84
CA SER A 227 47.52 13.85 18.48
C SER A 227 48.02 13.45 19.86
N CYS A 228 49.19 13.94 20.27
CA CYS A 228 49.74 13.65 21.62
C CYS A 228 48.77 14.08 22.73
N ASN A 229 47.98 15.13 22.51
CA ASN A 229 46.98 15.61 23.47
C ASN A 229 45.82 14.63 23.69
N GLU A 230 45.68 13.59 22.87
CA GLU A 230 44.66 12.57 23.14
C GLU A 230 45.00 11.75 24.40
N CYS A 231 46.29 11.59 24.71
CA CYS A 231 46.76 10.86 25.89
C CYS A 231 47.45 11.78 26.91
N HIS A 232 48.23 12.76 26.46
CA HIS A 232 49.08 13.61 27.30
C HIS A 232 48.52 15.03 27.47
N LYS A 233 47.20 15.19 27.61
CA LYS A 233 46.63 16.51 27.88
C LYS A 233 46.73 16.85 29.36
N ALA A 234 47.14 18.08 29.65
CA ALA A 234 47.19 18.63 30.99
C ALA A 234 46.10 19.71 31.17
N PRO A 235 45.64 19.96 32.41
CA PRO A 235 44.84 21.13 32.73
C PRO A 235 45.53 22.43 32.27
N GLN A 236 44.74 23.45 31.92
CA GLN A 236 45.27 24.75 31.52
C GLN A 236 46.14 25.34 32.64
N GLY A 237 47.37 25.76 32.31
CA GLY A 237 48.32 26.31 33.29
C GLY A 237 49.15 25.27 34.05
N SER A 238 49.08 23.99 33.70
CA SER A 238 49.91 22.93 34.31
C SER A 238 50.97 22.41 33.33
N ALA A 239 52.16 22.13 33.86
CA ALA A 239 53.27 21.57 33.09
C ALA A 239 53.15 20.04 33.02
N LEU A 240 53.23 19.48 31.81
CA LEU A 240 53.53 18.06 31.62
C LEU A 240 54.99 17.81 31.98
N HIS A 241 55.26 16.75 32.73
CA HIS A 241 56.60 16.35 33.14
C HIS A 241 57.37 17.39 33.98
N GLY A 242 56.68 18.40 34.54
CA GLY A 242 57.31 19.49 35.31
C GLY A 242 58.06 19.03 36.56
N ASN A 243 57.79 17.81 37.04
CA ASN A 243 58.42 17.19 38.20
C ASN A 243 59.34 16.00 37.82
N GLY A 244 59.68 15.82 36.53
CA GLY A 244 60.47 14.68 36.05
C GLY A 244 59.71 13.34 36.01
N VAL A 245 58.38 13.37 36.07
CA VAL A 245 57.52 12.19 35.89
C VAL A 245 57.14 12.10 34.42
N PHE A 246 57.38 10.96 33.76
CA PHE A 246 57.15 10.79 32.32
C PHE A 246 55.91 9.96 31.97
N GLN A 247 55.17 9.47 32.98
CA GLN A 247 53.92 8.71 32.82
C GLN A 247 52.67 9.61 32.98
N ASP A 248 52.74 10.86 32.52
CA ASP A 248 51.64 11.83 32.62
C ASP A 248 50.58 11.58 31.53
N ILE A 249 49.80 10.52 31.71
CA ILE A 249 48.69 10.13 30.84
C ILE A 249 47.36 10.52 31.50
N PHE A 250 46.43 11.07 30.71
CA PHE A 250 45.08 11.48 31.13
C PHE A 250 45.03 12.42 32.35
N LYS A 251 46.05 13.27 32.56
CA LYS A 251 46.03 14.34 33.59
C LYS A 251 44.84 15.28 33.44
N SER A 252 44.41 15.50 32.19
CA SER A 252 43.11 16.06 31.84
C SER A 252 42.56 15.29 30.64
N VAL A 253 41.30 14.90 30.74
CA VAL A 253 40.57 14.21 29.67
C VAL A 253 39.56 15.12 28.99
N ASN A 254 39.41 16.36 29.46
CA ASN A 254 38.41 17.28 28.94
C ASN A 254 38.68 17.60 27.47
N GLY A 255 37.72 17.30 26.58
CA GLY A 255 37.83 17.54 25.15
C GLY A 255 38.84 16.64 24.42
N THR A 256 39.26 15.52 25.03
CA THR A 256 39.99 14.46 24.30
C THR A 256 38.99 13.44 23.74
N LYS A 257 39.37 12.76 22.65
CA LYS A 257 38.62 11.66 22.04
C LYS A 257 38.55 10.43 22.95
N ALA A 258 39.57 10.20 23.77
CA ALA A 258 39.56 9.15 24.78
C ALA A 258 38.34 9.27 25.72
N ALA A 259 37.89 10.50 25.99
CA ALA A 259 36.79 10.84 26.90
C ALA A 259 35.40 10.90 26.25
N LEU A 260 35.24 10.46 25.00
CA LEU A 260 33.93 10.43 24.32
C LEU A 260 32.98 9.33 24.87
N ALA A 261 33.40 8.60 25.90
CA ALA A 261 32.54 7.66 26.62
C ALA A 261 31.36 8.38 27.31
N PRO A 262 30.22 7.69 27.53
CA PRO A 262 29.07 8.28 28.23
C PRO A 262 29.42 8.70 29.66
N SER A 263 28.60 9.59 30.23
CA SER A 263 28.70 10.00 31.63
C SER A 263 28.73 8.78 32.57
N GLY A 264 29.72 8.75 33.46
CA GLY A 264 29.99 7.62 34.37
C GLY A 264 31.23 6.79 34.01
N TYR A 265 31.83 7.00 32.83
CA TYR A 265 33.06 6.32 32.41
C TYR A 265 34.18 7.35 32.17
N THR A 266 35.09 7.48 33.12
CA THR A 266 36.25 8.39 33.00
C THR A 266 37.49 7.59 32.57
N PRO A 267 38.15 7.98 31.45
CA PRO A 267 39.39 7.35 31.03
C PRO A 267 40.44 7.39 32.13
N GLY A 268 41.07 6.26 32.39
CA GLY A 268 42.08 6.11 33.42
C GLY A 268 43.31 5.39 32.88
N TYR A 269 44.47 5.74 33.45
CA TYR A 269 45.71 5.02 33.26
C TYR A 269 46.31 4.72 34.64
N ASP A 270 46.47 3.43 34.94
CA ASP A 270 47.17 3.00 36.14
C ASP A 270 48.67 2.93 35.84
N THR A 271 49.46 3.77 36.51
CA THR A 271 50.92 3.86 36.31
C THR A 271 51.71 2.65 36.84
N VAL A 272 51.11 1.86 37.74
CA VAL A 272 51.74 0.65 38.31
C VAL A 272 51.53 -0.53 37.39
N THR A 273 50.27 -0.83 37.07
CA THR A 273 49.92 -1.95 36.19
C THR A 273 50.08 -1.62 34.70
N ARG A 274 50.23 -0.33 34.38
CA ARG A 274 50.30 0.23 33.03
C ARG A 274 49.05 -0.04 32.21
N THR A 275 47.89 -0.16 32.85
CA THR A 275 46.64 -0.50 32.16
C THR A 275 45.81 0.73 31.86
N CYS A 276 45.23 0.76 30.66
CA CYS A 276 44.21 1.73 30.29
C CYS A 276 42.81 1.19 30.64
N SER A 277 41.93 2.05 31.16
CA SER A 277 40.54 1.73 31.48
C SER A 277 39.58 2.82 30.97
N ASN A 278 38.35 2.42 30.65
CA ASN A 278 37.26 3.33 30.23
C ASN A 278 37.60 4.25 29.03
N VAL A 279 38.55 3.84 28.19
CA VAL A 279 38.96 4.62 27.01
C VAL A 279 38.00 4.33 25.86
N TYR A 280 37.42 5.38 25.27
CA TYR A 280 36.49 5.26 24.13
C TYR A 280 37.02 4.36 22.99
N CYS A 281 38.27 4.58 22.57
CA CYS A 281 38.92 3.82 21.51
C CYS A 281 39.13 2.33 21.83
N HIS A 282 39.09 1.96 23.11
CA HIS A 282 39.20 0.57 23.59
C HIS A 282 37.84 0.05 24.06
N SER A 283 36.76 0.50 23.42
CA SER A 283 35.40 0.01 23.66
C SER A 283 34.83 -0.69 22.44
N ASN A 284 33.65 -1.29 22.59
CA ASN A 284 32.85 -1.81 21.48
C ASN A 284 32.13 -0.72 20.67
N GLY A 285 32.65 0.50 20.62
CA GLY A 285 32.12 1.61 19.82
C GLY A 285 30.85 2.26 20.39
N LEU A 286 30.59 2.11 21.69
CA LEU A 286 29.44 2.70 22.40
C LEU A 286 28.08 2.45 21.67
N PRO A 287 27.64 1.19 21.55
CA PRO A 287 26.42 0.86 20.85
C PRO A 287 25.22 1.62 21.42
N ALA A 288 24.28 2.01 20.54
CA ALA A 288 23.07 2.71 21.00
C ALA A 288 22.24 1.77 21.89
N ASN A 289 21.61 2.33 22.93
CA ASN A 289 20.65 1.63 23.80
C ASN A 289 21.19 0.37 24.51
N THR A 290 22.51 0.23 24.62
CA THR A 290 23.16 -0.90 25.29
C THR A 290 24.38 -0.39 26.06
N THR A 291 24.73 -1.09 27.15
CA THR A 291 25.88 -0.73 27.97
C THR A 291 27.19 -0.93 27.18
N PRO A 292 28.09 0.07 27.13
CA PRO A 292 29.39 -0.10 26.51
C PRO A 292 30.22 -1.20 27.16
N VAL A 293 30.95 -1.94 26.33
CA VAL A 293 31.94 -2.93 26.79
C VAL A 293 33.32 -2.37 26.51
N PHE A 294 34.10 -2.16 27.57
CA PHE A 294 35.49 -1.72 27.48
C PHE A 294 36.44 -2.92 27.52
N LYS A 295 37.58 -2.78 26.84
CA LYS A 295 38.65 -3.75 26.80
C LYS A 295 39.84 -3.17 27.56
N SER A 296 40.26 -3.89 28.61
CA SER A 296 41.47 -3.53 29.34
C SER A 296 42.68 -3.94 28.52
N VAL A 297 43.63 -3.02 28.35
CA VAL A 297 44.89 -3.25 27.63
C VAL A 297 46.06 -2.72 28.44
N THR A 298 47.20 -3.40 28.36
CA THR A 298 48.43 -3.05 29.07
C THR A 298 49.41 -2.31 28.16
N TRP A 299 49.96 -1.20 28.64
CA TRP A 299 50.91 -0.33 27.96
C TRP A 299 52.35 -0.83 28.23
N GLY A 300 52.92 -1.55 27.25
CA GLY A 300 54.29 -2.08 27.28
C GLY A 300 54.38 -3.52 26.77
N HIS A 301 55.42 -3.85 25.99
CA HIS A 301 55.63 -5.16 25.34
C HIS A 301 54.45 -5.63 24.47
N ASN A 302 53.59 -4.70 24.03
CA ASN A 302 52.33 -4.99 23.34
C ASN A 302 52.22 -4.20 22.02
N ILE A 303 53.32 -3.70 21.49
CA ILE A 303 53.33 -3.07 20.17
C ILE A 303 52.75 -4.04 19.13
N ASN A 304 51.83 -3.54 18.29
CA ASN A 304 51.16 -4.30 17.25
C ASN A 304 50.42 -5.57 17.70
N SER A 305 50.14 -5.78 18.99
CA SER A 305 49.48 -7.00 19.48
C SER A 305 48.09 -7.21 18.89
N ILE A 306 47.38 -6.12 18.54
CA ILE A 306 46.08 -6.16 17.83
C ILE A 306 46.27 -5.99 16.32
N ILE A 307 47.01 -4.96 15.88
CA ILE A 307 47.16 -4.62 14.46
C ILE A 307 47.89 -5.71 13.67
N GLY A 308 48.76 -6.49 14.33
CA GLY A 308 49.48 -7.61 13.75
C GLY A 308 48.70 -8.93 13.70
N MET A 309 47.53 -9.03 14.36
CA MET A 309 46.80 -10.32 14.46
C MET A 309 46.40 -10.88 13.10
N GLN A 310 46.39 -12.21 13.01
CA GLN A 310 45.90 -12.98 11.87
C GLN A 310 44.92 -14.08 12.33
N PRO A 311 43.86 -14.38 11.57
CA PRO A 311 43.44 -13.71 10.33
C PRO A 311 42.97 -12.27 10.60
N GLN A 312 43.01 -11.38 9.60
CA GLN A 312 42.74 -9.95 9.78
C GLN A 312 41.36 -9.67 10.41
N LEU A 313 40.36 -10.54 10.20
CA LEU A 313 39.04 -10.43 10.82
C LEU A 313 39.09 -10.51 12.36
N ALA A 314 40.06 -11.24 12.93
CA ALA A 314 40.23 -11.39 14.37
C ALA A 314 40.63 -10.06 15.06
N ARG A 315 41.13 -9.08 14.29
CA ARG A 315 41.53 -7.75 14.79
C ARG A 315 40.34 -6.96 15.28
N CYS A 316 39.24 -6.95 14.52
CA CYS A 316 38.03 -6.20 14.89
C CYS A 316 37.45 -6.73 16.21
N ASN A 317 37.36 -8.06 16.32
CA ASN A 317 36.86 -8.78 17.51
C ASN A 317 37.59 -8.46 18.82
N GLN A 318 38.81 -7.90 18.75
CA GLN A 318 39.50 -7.44 19.95
C GLN A 318 38.80 -6.24 20.60
N CYS A 319 38.09 -5.42 19.82
CA CYS A 319 37.37 -4.24 20.31
C CYS A 319 35.85 -4.42 20.22
N HIS A 320 35.32 -4.76 19.05
CA HIS A 320 33.90 -4.98 18.79
C HIS A 320 33.67 -6.19 17.88
N GLU A 321 32.46 -6.75 17.87
CA GLU A 321 32.13 -7.87 16.99
C GLU A 321 32.40 -7.53 15.52
N ALA A 322 33.16 -8.38 14.82
CA ALA A 322 33.44 -8.25 13.40
C ALA A 322 32.18 -8.47 12.54
N THR A 323 31.17 -9.14 13.10
CA THR A 323 29.81 -9.24 12.56
C THR A 323 28.84 -8.75 13.62
N PRO A 324 28.56 -7.44 13.67
CA PRO A 324 27.75 -6.86 14.74
C PRO A 324 26.36 -7.48 14.82
N THR A 325 25.93 -7.84 16.01
CA THR A 325 24.56 -8.31 16.29
C THR A 325 23.64 -7.20 16.81
N THR A 326 24.18 -5.99 16.98
CA THR A 326 23.42 -4.85 17.54
C THR A 326 22.46 -4.24 16.53
N ASN A 327 21.28 -3.82 16.99
CA ASN A 327 20.29 -3.10 16.20
C ASN A 327 19.90 -3.86 14.91
N ALA A 328 19.78 -3.18 13.77
CA ALA A 328 19.39 -3.78 12.50
C ALA A 328 20.52 -4.50 11.74
N HIS A 329 21.75 -4.59 12.29
CA HIS A 329 22.87 -5.21 11.58
C HIS A 329 22.58 -6.67 11.21
N THR A 330 22.05 -7.47 12.14
CA THR A 330 21.74 -8.89 11.88
C THR A 330 20.90 -9.06 10.63
N LYS A 331 19.86 -8.25 10.44
CA LYS A 331 18.97 -8.32 9.27
C LYS A 331 19.65 -7.91 7.96
N HIS A 332 20.46 -6.85 8.00
CA HIS A 332 21.14 -6.35 6.80
C HIS A 332 22.28 -7.31 6.38
N LEU A 333 23.03 -7.85 7.34
CA LEU A 333 24.12 -8.77 7.11
C LEU A 333 23.63 -10.18 6.71
N SER A 334 22.50 -10.65 7.26
CA SER A 334 21.95 -11.98 6.93
C SER A 334 21.22 -12.02 5.59
N SER A 335 20.93 -10.87 4.96
CA SER A 335 20.18 -10.81 3.71
C SER A 335 20.91 -11.45 2.53
N GLY A 336 22.24 -11.55 2.59
CA GLY A 336 23.10 -12.00 1.49
C GLY A 336 23.13 -11.04 0.30
N LYS A 337 22.51 -9.86 0.42
CA LYS A 337 22.37 -8.87 -0.66
C LYS A 337 23.41 -7.74 -0.59
N LEU A 338 23.92 -7.46 0.59
CA LEU A 338 25.01 -6.50 0.81
C LEU A 338 26.34 -7.24 0.77
N THR A 339 27.35 -6.64 0.13
CA THR A 339 28.69 -7.21 -0.04
C THR A 339 29.58 -7.00 1.19
N GLY A 340 29.23 -6.07 2.08
CA GLY A 340 30.00 -5.83 3.29
C GLY A 340 29.72 -4.51 4.02
N CYS A 341 30.55 -4.21 5.00
CA CYS A 341 30.49 -2.99 5.81
C CYS A 341 30.56 -1.72 4.94
N VAL A 342 31.30 -1.77 3.82
CA VAL A 342 31.47 -0.66 2.86
C VAL A 342 30.14 -0.20 2.25
N ASN A 343 29.12 -1.06 2.20
CA ASN A 343 27.80 -0.65 1.70
C ASN A 343 27.15 0.43 2.55
N CYS A 344 27.47 0.50 3.85
CA CYS A 344 26.91 1.48 4.79
C CYS A 344 27.97 2.44 5.37
N HIS A 345 29.24 2.05 5.38
CA HIS A 345 30.32 2.77 6.04
C HIS A 345 31.46 3.12 5.06
N LYS A 346 31.14 3.54 3.83
CA LYS A 346 32.15 3.73 2.76
C LYS A 346 33.27 4.72 3.11
N ASN A 347 32.98 5.69 3.98
CA ASN A 347 33.96 6.69 4.43
C ASN A 347 34.82 6.19 5.60
N THR A 348 34.51 5.00 6.14
CA THR A 348 35.14 4.41 7.32
C THR A 348 35.95 3.16 6.95
N VAL A 349 35.41 2.32 6.07
CA VAL A 349 36.03 1.06 5.65
C VAL A 349 36.22 0.99 4.14
N LEU A 350 37.30 0.34 3.72
CA LEU A 350 37.52 -0.06 2.32
C LEU A 350 36.84 -1.41 2.02
N ASP A 351 36.84 -2.31 3.00
CA ASP A 351 36.30 -3.67 2.90
C ASP A 351 35.86 -4.17 4.31
N ASN A 352 35.63 -5.47 4.48
CA ASN A 352 35.16 -6.05 5.75
C ASN A 352 36.25 -6.19 6.83
N THR A 353 37.49 -5.81 6.52
CA THR A 353 38.67 -6.01 7.38
C THR A 353 39.60 -4.79 7.45
N THR A 354 39.40 -3.79 6.58
CA THR A 354 40.32 -2.66 6.39
C THR A 354 39.62 -1.32 6.54
N LEU A 355 40.09 -0.48 7.46
CA LEU A 355 39.69 0.94 7.58
C LEU A 355 40.28 1.79 6.46
N THR A 356 39.64 2.87 6.05
CA THR A 356 40.28 3.87 5.15
C THR A 356 41.41 4.60 5.88
N PRO A 357 42.46 5.09 5.18
CA PRO A 357 43.49 5.93 5.80
C PRO A 357 42.92 7.16 6.52
N GLU A 358 41.91 7.81 5.93
CA GLU A 358 41.27 9.01 6.46
C GLU A 358 40.49 8.72 7.74
N ALA A 359 39.85 7.55 7.83
CA ALA A 359 39.12 7.13 9.03
C ALA A 359 40.03 6.92 10.26
N ARG A 360 41.34 6.71 10.04
CA ARG A 360 42.34 6.47 11.09
C ARG A 360 43.01 7.76 11.62
N LEU A 361 42.73 8.91 11.02
CA LEU A 361 43.26 10.20 11.47
C LEU A 361 42.58 10.64 12.77
N THR A 362 43.21 11.54 13.53
CA THR A 362 42.56 12.18 14.69
C THR A 362 41.27 12.88 14.23
N GLY A 363 40.11 12.33 14.59
CA GLY A 363 38.80 12.81 14.15
C GLY A 363 38.26 12.16 12.86
N GLY A 364 38.92 11.13 12.33
CA GLY A 364 38.40 10.28 11.27
C GLY A 364 37.14 9.52 11.70
N THR A 365 36.36 9.08 10.70
CA THR A 365 35.00 8.52 10.89
C THR A 365 34.93 7.26 11.76
N HIS A 366 36.05 6.56 12.00
CA HIS A 366 36.06 5.41 12.89
C HIS A 366 36.08 5.81 14.39
N ILE A 367 36.62 6.99 14.70
CA ILE A 367 36.98 7.40 16.08
C ILE A 367 36.53 8.82 16.43
N ASN A 368 35.68 9.44 15.62
CA ASN A 368 35.22 10.81 15.85
C ASN A 368 34.13 10.96 16.93
N GLY A 369 33.55 9.84 17.38
CA GLY A 369 32.45 9.80 18.36
C GLY A 369 31.06 9.69 17.73
N TYR A 370 30.97 9.61 16.40
CA TYR A 370 29.71 9.57 15.67
C TYR A 370 29.53 8.23 14.97
N LYS A 371 28.27 7.85 14.75
CA LYS A 371 27.88 6.66 13.98
C LYS A 371 27.76 7.06 12.51
N ASP A 372 28.90 7.33 11.89
CA ASP A 372 28.96 7.78 10.51
C ASP A 372 28.46 6.69 9.58
N ARG A 373 27.54 7.07 8.69
CA ARG A 373 26.99 6.21 7.65
C ARG A 373 27.03 6.95 6.34
N SER A 374 27.54 6.29 5.32
CA SER A 374 27.51 6.77 3.95
C SER A 374 27.44 5.57 3.02
N PHE A 375 26.35 5.51 2.26
CA PHE A 375 26.02 4.34 1.47
C PHE A 375 26.81 4.29 0.17
N SER A 376 27.13 3.06 -0.26
CA SER A 376 27.77 2.78 -1.54
C SER A 376 27.38 1.42 -2.13
N GLY A 377 27.54 1.28 -3.44
CA GLY A 377 27.28 0.06 -4.19
C GLY A 377 25.97 0.11 -4.99
N MET A 378 25.57 -1.05 -5.51
CA MET A 378 24.31 -1.22 -6.23
C MET A 378 23.54 -2.43 -5.70
N LEU A 379 22.21 -2.30 -5.67
CA LEU A 379 21.30 -3.39 -5.37
C LEU A 379 20.13 -3.34 -6.35
N GLY A 380 19.85 -4.45 -7.03
CA GLY A 380 18.73 -4.50 -7.98
C GLY A 380 18.84 -3.52 -9.15
N GLY A 381 20.07 -3.21 -9.59
CA GLY A 381 20.31 -2.21 -10.63
C GLY A 381 20.12 -0.74 -10.20
N ARG A 382 19.87 -0.48 -8.92
CA ARG A 382 19.75 0.87 -8.34
C ARG A 382 20.93 1.19 -7.42
N PRO A 383 21.47 2.42 -7.44
CA PRO A 383 22.54 2.82 -6.54
C PRO A 383 22.05 2.87 -5.07
N LEU A 384 22.92 2.48 -4.14
CA LEU A 384 22.77 2.85 -2.72
C LEU A 384 23.59 4.12 -2.48
N ASP A 385 22.94 5.24 -2.22
CA ASP A 385 23.60 6.53 -2.04
C ASP A 385 23.03 7.33 -0.85
N GLY A 386 23.70 8.44 -0.53
CA GLY A 386 23.35 9.30 0.60
C GLY A 386 23.78 8.78 1.97
N THR A 387 23.14 9.34 3.00
CA THR A 387 23.45 9.09 4.43
C THR A 387 22.19 8.83 5.26
N ALA A 388 20.99 9.04 4.72
CA ALA A 388 19.73 8.85 5.43
C ALA A 388 19.05 7.55 4.97
N CYS A 389 18.44 6.81 5.90
CA CYS A 389 17.72 5.58 5.57
C CYS A 389 16.56 5.83 4.60
N GLU A 390 15.97 7.04 4.59
CA GLU A 390 14.94 7.42 3.61
C GLU A 390 15.41 7.40 2.16
N ASN A 391 16.68 7.68 1.91
CA ASN A 391 17.23 7.75 0.55
C ASN A 391 17.58 6.36 0.00
N VAL A 392 17.49 5.31 0.83
CA VAL A 392 17.77 3.94 0.41
C VAL A 392 16.50 3.33 -0.19
N TYR A 393 16.58 2.91 -1.46
CA TYR A 393 15.48 2.25 -2.19
C TYR A 393 14.80 1.13 -1.39
N CYS A 394 15.56 0.36 -0.59
CA CYS A 394 15.07 -0.76 0.22
C CYS A 394 14.06 -0.35 1.33
N HIS A 395 14.03 0.92 1.73
CA HIS A 395 13.07 1.46 2.71
C HIS A 395 11.96 2.28 2.05
N SER A 396 11.84 2.19 0.72
CA SER A 396 10.71 2.74 -0.02
C SER A 396 9.49 1.82 0.05
N ASP A 397 8.43 2.22 -0.65
CA ASP A 397 7.28 1.38 -0.94
C ASP A 397 7.59 0.33 -2.05
N GLY A 398 8.84 -0.10 -2.23
CA GLY A 398 9.22 -1.07 -3.26
C GLY A 398 9.04 -0.60 -4.71
N ARG A 399 8.42 0.57 -4.94
CA ARG A 399 8.34 1.21 -6.25
C ARG A 399 9.49 2.17 -6.50
N GLY A 400 10.35 2.37 -5.49
CA GLY A 400 11.50 3.28 -5.56
C GLY A 400 11.12 4.75 -5.55
N SER A 401 9.93 5.07 -5.05
CA SER A 401 9.45 6.44 -4.87
C SER A 401 8.63 6.55 -3.57
N ALA A 402 8.13 7.75 -3.27
CA ALA A 402 7.28 7.98 -2.11
C ALA A 402 5.97 7.15 -2.16
N PRO A 403 5.42 6.71 -1.02
CA PRO A 403 5.83 7.06 0.35
C PRO A 403 6.93 6.13 0.88
N ILE A 404 8.05 6.72 1.27
CA ILE A 404 9.12 6.03 2.00
C ILE A 404 8.62 5.76 3.42
N THR A 405 8.74 4.52 3.87
CA THR A 405 8.46 4.20 5.28
C THR A 405 9.81 4.17 5.98
N LEU A 406 9.98 5.01 6.99
CA LEU A 406 11.25 5.12 7.71
C LEU A 406 11.32 4.10 8.85
N PRO A 407 11.98 2.94 8.69
CA PRO A 407 12.28 2.09 9.82
C PRO A 407 13.30 2.77 10.73
N VAL A 408 13.15 2.52 12.01
CA VAL A 408 14.06 2.93 13.07
C VAL A 408 15.13 1.86 13.22
N TRP A 409 16.40 2.21 12.96
CA TRP A 409 17.54 1.29 13.00
C TRP A 409 17.63 0.46 14.28
N SER A 410 17.27 1.05 15.43
CA SER A 410 17.30 0.40 16.74
C SER A 410 16.02 -0.36 17.11
N ASN A 411 14.97 -0.32 16.29
CA ASN A 411 13.70 -1.00 16.56
C ASN A 411 13.33 -1.95 15.40
N PRO A 412 13.65 -3.25 15.52
CA PRO A 412 13.35 -4.25 14.49
C PRO A 412 11.88 -4.33 14.07
N ALA A 413 10.94 -3.97 14.95
CA ALA A 413 9.51 -4.01 14.63
C ALA A 413 9.12 -3.02 13.51
N THR A 414 9.85 -1.92 13.38
CA THR A 414 9.58 -0.89 12.35
C THR A 414 10.00 -1.31 10.93
N GLY A 415 10.83 -2.34 10.81
CA GLY A 415 11.23 -2.95 9.53
C GLY A 415 10.57 -4.31 9.27
N ALA A 416 9.56 -4.69 10.05
CA ALA A 416 8.84 -5.94 9.88
C ALA A 416 7.92 -5.90 8.64
N CYS A 417 7.61 -7.07 8.08
CA CYS A 417 6.62 -7.18 7.00
C CYS A 417 5.29 -6.55 7.42
N GLY A 418 4.66 -5.79 6.51
CA GLY A 418 3.46 -5.01 6.78
C GLY A 418 3.75 -3.56 7.19
N ALA A 419 4.85 -3.29 7.92
CA ALA A 419 5.21 -1.94 8.35
C ALA A 419 5.39 -0.96 7.18
N CYS A 420 5.98 -1.42 6.07
CA CYS A 420 6.24 -0.60 4.90
C CYS A 420 5.07 -0.52 3.92
N HIS A 421 4.16 -1.50 3.93
CA HIS A 421 3.02 -1.59 3.00
C HIS A 421 1.82 -2.27 3.65
N PHE A 422 0.91 -1.44 4.17
CA PHE A 422 -0.38 -1.89 4.66
C PHE A 422 -1.43 -1.80 3.56
N ALA A 423 -1.95 -2.95 3.13
CA ALA A 423 -3.17 -3.04 2.35
C ALA A 423 -4.36 -3.20 3.33
N SER A 424 -4.63 -2.15 4.10
CA SER A 424 -5.83 -2.06 4.94
C SER A 424 -6.86 -1.18 4.24
N ALA A 425 -8.14 -1.53 4.38
CA ALA A 425 -9.23 -0.73 3.81
C ALA A 425 -9.11 0.75 4.19
N GLY A 426 -9.07 1.63 3.20
CA GLY A 426 -9.00 3.09 3.41
C GLY A 426 -7.61 3.67 3.61
N SER A 427 -6.53 2.92 3.35
CA SER A 427 -5.16 3.48 3.31
C SER A 427 -4.86 4.15 1.95
N SER A 428 -3.92 5.10 1.89
CA SER A 428 -3.52 5.79 0.63
C SER A 428 -2.92 4.88 -0.45
N ARG A 429 -2.79 3.57 -0.17
CA ARG A 429 -2.22 2.54 -1.04
C ARG A 429 -3.27 1.58 -1.64
N ASP A 430 -4.56 1.89 -1.45
CA ASP A 430 -5.73 1.30 -2.10
C ASP A 430 -5.83 1.68 -3.60
N LYS A 431 -4.85 1.25 -4.39
CA LYS A 431 -4.85 1.44 -5.85
C LYS A 431 -4.96 0.10 -6.57
N TYR A 432 -5.51 0.13 -7.77
CA TYR A 432 -5.64 -1.05 -8.64
C TYR A 432 -6.50 -2.17 -7.99
N ALA A 433 -6.06 -3.44 -8.09
CA ALA A 433 -6.81 -4.60 -7.61
C ALA A 433 -7.04 -4.61 -6.09
N HIS A 434 -6.13 -4.05 -5.28
CA HIS A 434 -6.27 -4.06 -3.82
C HIS A 434 -7.53 -3.31 -3.35
N PHE A 435 -7.84 -2.16 -3.95
CA PHE A 435 -9.05 -1.40 -3.60
C PHE A 435 -10.31 -2.24 -3.76
N ALA A 436 -10.46 -2.90 -4.92
CA ALA A 436 -11.62 -3.73 -5.19
C ALA A 436 -11.74 -4.91 -4.20
N HIS A 437 -10.64 -5.56 -3.85
CA HIS A 437 -10.66 -6.78 -3.04
C HIS A 437 -10.67 -6.53 -1.52
N LEU A 438 -10.09 -5.42 -1.05
CA LEU A 438 -9.84 -5.18 0.37
C LEU A 438 -10.68 -4.04 0.97
N SER A 439 -11.16 -3.10 0.15
CA SER A 439 -11.78 -1.88 0.68
C SER A 439 -13.12 -1.50 0.06
N SER A 440 -13.41 -1.94 -1.16
CA SER A 440 -14.65 -1.59 -1.85
C SER A 440 -15.85 -2.38 -1.34
N ALA A 441 -16.95 -1.71 -1.05
CA ALA A 441 -18.20 -2.34 -0.60
C ALA A 441 -18.74 -3.38 -1.59
N TYR A 442 -18.50 -3.20 -2.90
CA TYR A 442 -18.98 -4.09 -3.97
C TYR A 442 -18.08 -5.29 -4.24
N GLY A 443 -16.90 -5.37 -3.63
CA GLY A 443 -15.98 -6.50 -3.74
C GLY A 443 -16.12 -7.52 -2.61
N PRO A 444 -15.19 -8.50 -2.51
CA PRO A 444 -15.21 -9.51 -1.46
C PRO A 444 -15.01 -8.92 -0.06
N LEU A 445 -14.45 -7.71 0.08
CA LEU A 445 -14.10 -7.08 1.37
C LEU A 445 -13.36 -8.07 2.26
N ASP A 446 -12.34 -8.71 1.69
CA ASP A 446 -11.63 -9.77 2.37
C ASP A 446 -10.90 -9.16 3.56
N SER A 447 -11.29 -9.53 4.79
CA SER A 447 -10.72 -9.01 6.05
C SER A 447 -9.36 -9.64 6.33
N LYS A 448 -8.50 -9.64 5.32
CA LYS A 448 -7.23 -10.33 5.24
C LYS A 448 -6.15 -9.48 5.88
N SER A 449 -6.24 -9.35 7.20
CA SER A 449 -5.33 -8.53 8.02
C SER A 449 -4.00 -9.22 8.35
N THR A 450 -3.72 -10.40 7.79
CA THR A 450 -2.51 -11.18 8.09
C THR A 450 -1.65 -11.38 6.84
N PRO A 451 -0.30 -11.40 6.95
CA PRO A 451 0.57 -11.68 5.79
C PRO A 451 0.24 -13.01 5.08
N VAL A 452 -0.24 -14.03 5.80
CA VAL A 452 -0.67 -15.31 5.23
C VAL A 452 -1.78 -15.12 4.21
N SER A 453 -2.61 -14.11 4.39
CA SER A 453 -3.78 -13.89 3.55
C SER A 453 -3.48 -13.15 2.24
N CYS A 454 -2.34 -12.47 2.12
CA CYS A 454 -1.86 -11.98 0.81
C CYS A 454 -1.33 -13.12 -0.07
N ASN A 455 -0.89 -14.24 0.54
CA ASN A 455 -0.39 -15.43 -0.18
C ASN A 455 -1.43 -16.09 -1.09
N TYR A 456 -2.72 -15.78 -0.92
CA TYR A 456 -3.76 -16.21 -1.84
C TYR A 456 -3.57 -15.62 -3.25
N CYS A 457 -3.02 -14.41 -3.34
CA CYS A 457 -2.85 -13.70 -4.60
C CYS A 457 -1.38 -13.71 -5.04
N HIS A 458 -0.44 -13.45 -4.14
CA HIS A 458 0.98 -13.40 -4.44
C HIS A 458 1.76 -14.19 -3.40
N THR A 459 2.62 -15.10 -3.83
CA THR A 459 3.64 -15.65 -2.95
C THR A 459 4.52 -14.50 -2.46
N TYR A 460 4.66 -14.28 -1.15
CA TYR A 460 5.71 -13.39 -0.64
C TYR A 460 7.07 -14.04 -0.92
N PRO A 461 7.90 -13.55 -1.87
CA PRO A 461 9.27 -13.98 -1.87
C PRO A 461 10.07 -13.06 -0.96
N VAL A 462 11.26 -13.54 -0.65
CA VAL A 462 12.34 -12.86 0.06
C VAL A 462 12.87 -11.64 -0.74
N ASN A 463 12.22 -11.21 -1.83
CA ASN A 463 12.82 -10.45 -2.93
C ASN A 463 12.32 -9.02 -3.14
N HIS A 464 11.79 -8.31 -2.14
CA HIS A 464 11.54 -6.86 -2.30
C HIS A 464 12.82 -6.02 -2.46
N VAL A 465 13.98 -6.63 -2.24
CA VAL A 465 15.32 -6.01 -2.24
C VAL A 465 16.00 -6.03 -3.61
N ASP A 466 15.42 -6.70 -4.62
CA ASP A 466 16.03 -6.84 -5.95
C ASP A 466 15.61 -5.74 -6.94
N GLY A 467 14.80 -4.77 -6.51
CA GLY A 467 14.32 -3.69 -7.37
C GLY A 467 12.99 -3.97 -8.07
N ASN A 468 12.44 -5.19 -7.98
CA ASN A 468 11.25 -5.62 -8.69
C ASN A 468 10.05 -5.77 -7.75
N ILE A 469 8.87 -5.37 -8.26
CA ILE A 469 7.60 -5.69 -7.61
C ILE A 469 7.18 -7.07 -8.11
N ASP A 470 7.22 -8.07 -7.22
CA ASP A 470 6.71 -9.42 -7.49
C ASP A 470 5.18 -9.42 -7.58
N ALA A 471 4.66 -8.95 -8.71
CA ALA A 471 3.25 -9.03 -9.05
C ALA A 471 2.88 -10.47 -9.42
N PRO A 472 1.65 -10.91 -9.15
CA PRO A 472 1.31 -12.31 -9.29
C PRO A 472 1.13 -12.60 -10.78
N ASN A 473 1.24 -13.87 -11.15
CA ASN A 473 0.81 -14.26 -12.49
C ASN A 473 -0.72 -14.13 -12.59
N ASN A 474 -1.24 -13.64 -13.72
CA ASN A 474 -2.68 -13.61 -14.02
C ASN A 474 -3.36 -14.97 -13.83
N THR A 475 -2.63 -16.08 -13.91
CA THR A 475 -3.12 -17.42 -13.58
C THR A 475 -3.76 -17.50 -12.18
N VAL A 476 -3.25 -16.77 -11.20
CA VAL A 476 -3.83 -16.73 -9.85
C VAL A 476 -5.24 -16.13 -9.87
N CYS A 477 -5.44 -15.11 -10.71
CA CYS A 477 -6.75 -14.47 -10.88
C CYS A 477 -7.75 -15.40 -11.59
N ILE A 478 -7.32 -16.29 -12.49
CA ILE A 478 -8.18 -17.24 -13.23
C ILE A 478 -8.84 -18.27 -12.29
N GLY A 479 -8.29 -18.49 -11.09
CA GLY A 479 -8.95 -19.26 -10.05
C GLY A 479 -10.34 -18.69 -9.72
N CYS A 480 -10.44 -17.37 -9.63
CA CYS A 480 -11.66 -16.67 -9.23
C CYS A 480 -12.43 -16.04 -10.41
N HIS A 481 -11.71 -15.43 -11.36
CA HIS A 481 -12.25 -14.71 -12.51
C HIS A 481 -12.03 -15.49 -13.80
N LYS A 482 -13.09 -16.09 -14.35
CA LYS A 482 -12.97 -17.03 -15.46
C LYS A 482 -12.99 -16.42 -16.87
N ASN A 483 -13.31 -15.14 -16.99
CA ASN A 483 -13.31 -14.40 -18.25
C ASN A 483 -12.18 -13.35 -18.30
N SER A 484 -12.03 -12.67 -19.44
CA SER A 484 -11.00 -11.65 -19.64
C SER A 484 -10.99 -10.59 -18.55
N LEU A 485 -9.80 -10.35 -17.99
CA LEU A 485 -9.54 -9.35 -16.97
C LEU A 485 -8.81 -8.14 -17.57
N PRO A 486 -9.03 -6.93 -17.02
CA PRO A 486 -8.20 -5.78 -17.33
C PRO A 486 -6.76 -5.99 -16.85
N ASP A 487 -5.83 -5.20 -17.37
CA ASP A 487 -4.49 -5.16 -16.79
C ASP A 487 -4.51 -4.38 -15.47
N TRP A 488 -4.65 -5.13 -14.37
CA TRP A 488 -4.66 -4.60 -13.01
C TRP A 488 -3.33 -3.95 -12.59
N ARG A 489 -2.29 -3.95 -13.44
CA ARG A 489 -1.01 -3.27 -13.15
C ARG A 489 -1.02 -1.81 -13.57
N THR A 490 -1.82 -1.46 -14.58
CA THR A 490 -1.79 -0.16 -15.24
C THR A 490 -3.10 0.59 -15.10
N GLU A 491 -4.22 -0.12 -14.89
CA GLU A 491 -5.55 0.48 -14.81
C GLU A 491 -6.04 0.67 -13.36
N PRO A 492 -6.06 1.90 -12.83
CA PRO A 492 -6.53 2.16 -11.47
C PRO A 492 -8.05 1.96 -11.36
N GLN A 493 -8.48 1.19 -10.35
CA GLN A 493 -9.88 1.09 -9.92
C GLN A 493 -10.87 0.58 -10.99
N VAL A 494 -10.50 -0.44 -11.77
CA VAL A 494 -11.41 -1.00 -12.77
C VAL A 494 -12.56 -1.76 -12.11
N ARG A 495 -13.77 -1.29 -12.36
CA ARG A 495 -15.00 -2.03 -12.07
C ARG A 495 -15.26 -3.01 -13.20
N LEU A 496 -15.38 -4.29 -12.86
CA LEU A 496 -15.74 -5.31 -13.85
C LEU A 496 -17.23 -5.21 -14.21
N GLU A 497 -17.53 -5.38 -15.50
CA GLU A 497 -18.91 -5.55 -15.97
C GLU A 497 -19.47 -6.88 -15.46
N CYS A 498 -20.77 -6.91 -15.14
CA CYS A 498 -21.41 -8.04 -14.45
C CYS A 498 -21.28 -9.34 -15.26
N GLU A 499 -21.33 -9.20 -16.58
CA GLU A 499 -21.27 -10.25 -17.58
C GLU A 499 -19.96 -11.03 -17.52
N THR A 500 -18.85 -10.37 -17.12
CA THR A 500 -17.55 -11.02 -16.95
C THR A 500 -17.55 -12.08 -15.84
N CYS A 501 -18.52 -12.05 -14.94
CA CYS A 501 -18.70 -13.07 -13.91
C CYS A 501 -19.91 -13.97 -14.15
N HIS A 502 -20.98 -13.41 -14.71
CA HIS A 502 -22.29 -14.05 -14.80
C HIS A 502 -22.64 -14.60 -16.18
N THR A 503 -21.75 -14.55 -17.17
CA THR A 503 -21.98 -15.10 -18.52
C THR A 503 -20.80 -15.93 -19.00
N GLY A 504 -21.06 -16.87 -19.93
CA GLY A 504 -20.01 -17.74 -20.48
C GLY A 504 -19.34 -18.59 -19.40
N ASN A 505 -18.03 -18.45 -19.23
CA ASN A 505 -17.33 -19.14 -18.15
C ASN A 505 -17.62 -18.46 -16.80
N LEU A 506 -18.47 -19.09 -15.99
CA LEU A 506 -18.92 -18.51 -14.73
C LEU A 506 -17.78 -18.40 -13.71
N SER A 507 -17.60 -17.21 -13.15
CA SER A 507 -16.60 -16.96 -12.10
C SER A 507 -16.92 -17.70 -10.81
N VAL A 508 -15.90 -18.07 -10.03
CA VAL A 508 -16.05 -18.86 -8.79
C VAL A 508 -15.34 -18.16 -7.65
N ILE A 509 -16.05 -17.73 -6.62
CA ILE A 509 -15.46 -17.01 -5.48
C ILE A 509 -15.82 -17.77 -4.21
N ASP A 510 -14.83 -18.09 -3.38
CA ASP A 510 -14.96 -18.92 -2.16
C ASP A 510 -15.71 -20.25 -2.41
N GLY A 511 -15.44 -20.89 -3.55
CA GLY A 511 -16.09 -22.13 -3.96
C GLY A 511 -17.54 -21.98 -4.43
N LYS A 512 -18.07 -20.75 -4.53
CA LYS A 512 -19.42 -20.48 -5.02
C LYS A 512 -19.37 -20.02 -6.48
N THR A 513 -19.98 -20.80 -7.37
CA THR A 513 -20.13 -20.44 -8.78
C THR A 513 -21.16 -19.34 -8.95
N ALA A 514 -20.81 -18.31 -9.73
CA ALA A 514 -21.72 -17.23 -10.08
C ALA A 514 -22.96 -17.77 -10.82
N ALA A 515 -24.14 -17.20 -10.53
CA ALA A 515 -25.36 -17.59 -11.25
C ALA A 515 -25.28 -17.16 -12.72
N ASP A 516 -25.66 -18.05 -13.63
CA ASP A 516 -25.70 -17.75 -15.07
C ASP A 516 -26.81 -16.75 -15.40
N LYS A 517 -26.43 -15.68 -16.10
CA LYS A 517 -27.28 -14.58 -16.57
C LYS A 517 -27.14 -14.33 -18.07
N THR A 518 -26.60 -15.29 -18.81
CA THR A 518 -26.42 -15.21 -20.27
C THR A 518 -27.72 -14.90 -21.00
N SER A 519 -28.85 -15.49 -20.56
CA SER A 519 -30.17 -15.22 -21.14
C SER A 519 -30.65 -13.77 -20.93
N SER A 520 -30.10 -13.01 -19.98
CA SER A 520 -30.57 -11.65 -19.68
C SER A 520 -30.26 -10.71 -20.85
N VAL A 521 -29.06 -10.86 -21.41
CA VAL A 521 -28.52 -10.03 -22.49
C VAL A 521 -29.21 -10.31 -23.82
N THR A 522 -29.71 -11.53 -24.03
CA THR A 522 -30.25 -11.96 -25.33
C THR A 522 -31.78 -12.09 -25.33
N LEU A 523 -32.36 -12.56 -24.23
CA LEU A 523 -33.76 -12.98 -24.15
C LEU A 523 -34.56 -12.24 -23.07
N GLY A 524 -33.90 -11.75 -22.02
CA GLY A 524 -34.51 -11.07 -20.88
C GLY A 524 -34.70 -9.56 -21.06
N HIS A 525 -34.83 -8.85 -19.94
CA HIS A 525 -34.99 -7.38 -19.96
C HIS A 525 -33.71 -6.64 -20.40
N GLY A 526 -32.55 -7.32 -20.37
CA GLY A 526 -31.27 -6.84 -20.88
C GLY A 526 -31.14 -6.88 -22.41
N LYS A 527 -32.08 -7.47 -23.13
CA LYS A 527 -32.00 -7.57 -24.59
C LYS A 527 -32.12 -6.21 -25.28
N PRO A 528 -31.46 -6.00 -26.45
CA PRO A 528 -31.43 -4.71 -27.13
C PRO A 528 -32.82 -4.07 -27.37
N ALA A 529 -33.83 -4.89 -27.68
CA ALA A 529 -35.19 -4.41 -27.94
C ALA A 529 -35.93 -3.87 -26.69
N ILE A 530 -35.50 -4.23 -25.47
CA ILE A 530 -36.08 -3.72 -24.21
C ILE A 530 -35.16 -2.67 -23.57
N GLY A 531 -33.84 -2.83 -23.72
CA GLY A 531 -32.84 -1.81 -23.38
C GLY A 531 -32.65 -1.55 -21.89
N LYS A 532 -33.02 -2.48 -20.99
CA LYS A 532 -32.81 -2.31 -19.53
C LYS A 532 -31.53 -3.03 -19.11
N SER A 533 -30.46 -2.29 -18.84
CA SER A 533 -29.20 -2.88 -18.35
C SER A 533 -29.36 -3.50 -16.96
N CYS A 534 -28.39 -4.34 -16.55
CA CYS A 534 -28.34 -4.92 -15.20
C CYS A 534 -28.47 -3.84 -14.10
N LYS A 535 -27.84 -2.69 -14.33
CA LYS A 535 -27.82 -1.51 -13.45
C LYS A 535 -29.18 -0.79 -13.39
N ALA A 536 -30.18 -1.15 -14.19
CA ALA A 536 -31.54 -0.64 -14.06
C ALA A 536 -32.20 -1.15 -12.78
N CYS A 537 -32.01 -2.44 -12.47
CA CYS A 537 -32.62 -3.11 -11.31
C CYS A 537 -31.63 -3.32 -10.16
N HIS A 538 -30.36 -3.55 -10.48
CA HIS A 538 -29.33 -3.86 -9.49
C HIS A 538 -28.49 -2.62 -9.14
N ASP A 539 -28.22 -2.46 -7.85
CA ASP A 539 -27.30 -1.49 -7.27
C ASP A 539 -25.88 -2.05 -7.35
N GLN A 540 -25.06 -1.42 -8.19
CA GLN A 540 -23.67 -1.79 -8.39
C GLN A 540 -22.77 -1.45 -7.19
N ASP A 541 -23.22 -0.65 -6.23
CA ASP A 541 -22.43 -0.25 -5.06
C ASP A 541 -22.81 -1.05 -3.80
N SER A 542 -23.93 -1.77 -3.85
CA SER A 542 -24.33 -2.71 -2.79
C SER A 542 -23.35 -3.87 -2.67
N LYS A 543 -23.16 -4.33 -1.42
CA LYS A 543 -22.34 -5.51 -1.09
C LYS A 543 -22.79 -6.74 -1.88
N HIS A 544 -21.84 -7.40 -2.54
CA HIS A 544 -22.10 -8.58 -3.37
C HIS A 544 -21.75 -9.87 -2.63
N PHE A 545 -20.68 -9.87 -1.84
CA PHE A 545 -20.16 -11.05 -1.13
C PHE A 545 -20.26 -10.86 0.38
N GLY A 546 -20.32 -11.96 1.15
CA GLY A 546 -20.39 -11.90 2.62
C GLY A 546 -21.58 -11.10 3.16
N VAL A 547 -22.71 -11.10 2.43
CA VAL A 547 -23.98 -10.49 2.84
C VAL A 547 -24.69 -11.47 3.78
N ALA A 548 -25.20 -10.99 4.93
CA ALA A 548 -25.98 -11.82 5.84
C ALA A 548 -27.22 -12.39 5.15
N SER A 549 -27.71 -13.55 5.61
CA SER A 549 -28.83 -14.28 4.98
C SER A 549 -30.13 -13.48 4.88
N ASN A 550 -30.29 -12.43 5.70
CA ASN A 550 -31.42 -11.50 5.71
C ASN A 550 -31.16 -10.17 4.98
N GLY A 551 -29.99 -10.01 4.36
CA GLY A 551 -29.60 -8.80 3.62
C GLY A 551 -29.96 -8.83 2.13
N ASN A 552 -29.68 -7.73 1.43
CA ASN A 552 -29.91 -7.58 0.00
C ASN A 552 -28.92 -8.39 -0.86
N THR A 553 -28.99 -9.72 -0.79
CA THR A 553 -28.11 -10.65 -1.53
C THR A 553 -28.25 -10.53 -3.05
N LYS A 554 -29.38 -10.00 -3.53
CA LYS A 554 -29.66 -9.78 -4.95
C LYS A 554 -29.18 -8.42 -5.46
N ARG A 555 -28.65 -7.58 -4.57
CA ARG A 555 -28.19 -6.21 -4.88
C ARG A 555 -29.27 -5.40 -5.58
N LEU A 556 -30.54 -5.53 -5.22
CA LEU A 556 -31.61 -4.73 -5.82
C LEU A 556 -31.49 -3.27 -5.36
N LYS A 557 -31.92 -2.32 -6.18
CA LYS A 557 -31.95 -0.90 -5.77
C LYS A 557 -32.95 -0.68 -4.64
N SER A 558 -32.69 0.33 -3.80
CA SER A 558 -33.56 0.71 -2.68
C SER A 558 -35.02 0.95 -3.07
N GLY A 559 -35.27 1.55 -4.24
CA GLY A 559 -36.62 1.76 -4.79
C GLY A 559 -37.41 0.47 -5.09
N LEU A 560 -36.72 -0.66 -5.31
CA LEU A 560 -37.36 -1.97 -5.48
C LEU A 560 -37.59 -2.66 -4.12
N ILE A 561 -36.68 -2.49 -3.17
CA ILE A 561 -36.68 -3.20 -1.87
C ILE A 561 -37.63 -2.54 -0.85
N ASN A 562 -37.74 -1.22 -0.84
CA ASN A 562 -38.47 -0.46 0.19
C ASN A 562 -40.01 -0.51 0.06
N THR A 563 -40.55 -1.42 -0.76
CA THR A 563 -41.98 -1.53 -1.09
C THR A 563 -42.72 -2.64 -0.33
N GLY A 564 -42.17 -3.17 0.77
CA GLY A 564 -42.82 -4.24 1.57
C GLY A 564 -42.52 -5.67 1.10
N SER A 565 -41.36 -5.87 0.45
CA SER A 565 -40.65 -7.16 0.30
C SER A 565 -41.42 -8.31 -0.38
N THR A 566 -42.15 -8.04 -1.46
CA THR A 566 -42.56 -9.11 -2.40
C THR A 566 -42.08 -8.79 -3.81
N ILE A 567 -41.64 -9.82 -4.54
CA ILE A 567 -41.22 -9.74 -5.95
C ILE A 567 -42.29 -9.09 -6.86
N ASN A 568 -43.57 -9.17 -6.48
CA ASN A 568 -44.65 -8.51 -7.21
C ASN A 568 -44.60 -6.98 -7.09
N ASN A 569 -44.24 -6.46 -5.92
CA ASN A 569 -44.07 -5.03 -5.72
C ASN A 569 -42.83 -4.52 -6.48
N GLU A 570 -41.77 -5.32 -6.52
CA GLU A 570 -40.57 -5.06 -7.34
C GLU A 570 -40.94 -4.97 -8.84
N CYS A 571 -41.73 -5.91 -9.37
CA CYS A 571 -42.22 -5.84 -10.75
C CYS A 571 -43.12 -4.62 -10.99
N ASN A 572 -44.03 -4.33 -10.05
CA ASN A 572 -45.00 -3.25 -10.18
C ASN A 572 -44.36 -1.86 -10.21
N TYR A 573 -43.17 -1.69 -9.62
CA TYR A 573 -42.40 -0.45 -9.70
C TYR A 573 -42.28 0.06 -11.15
N CYS A 574 -41.96 -0.84 -12.09
CA CYS A 574 -41.92 -0.52 -13.51
C CYS A 574 -43.26 -0.74 -14.19
N HIS A 575 -43.91 -1.89 -13.96
CA HIS A 575 -45.07 -2.32 -14.76
C HIS A 575 -46.37 -1.55 -14.47
N LYS A 576 -46.43 -0.72 -13.42
CA LYS A 576 -47.52 0.25 -13.21
C LYS A 576 -47.17 1.66 -13.65
N SER A 577 -45.92 1.90 -14.04
CA SER A 577 -45.44 3.22 -14.44
C SER A 577 -45.47 3.38 -15.96
N ALA A 578 -46.18 4.40 -16.42
CA ALA A 578 -46.22 4.75 -17.83
C ALA A 578 -44.89 5.31 -18.36
N SER A 579 -44.03 5.85 -17.47
CA SER A 579 -42.70 6.34 -17.82
C SER A 579 -41.67 5.23 -17.92
N GLU A 580 -41.82 4.14 -17.17
CA GLU A 580 -40.89 3.02 -17.18
C GLU A 580 -41.18 2.00 -18.29
N VAL A 581 -42.47 1.80 -18.59
CA VAL A 581 -42.97 0.89 -19.62
C VAL A 581 -43.88 1.67 -20.57
N THR A 582 -43.34 2.01 -21.75
CA THR A 582 -44.08 2.79 -22.75
C THR A 582 -45.15 1.97 -23.46
N ASN A 583 -44.91 0.68 -23.68
CA ASN A 583 -45.85 -0.21 -24.33
C ASN A 583 -47.00 -0.60 -23.37
N VAL A 584 -48.20 -0.14 -23.71
CA VAL A 584 -49.41 -0.32 -22.90
C VAL A 584 -49.79 -1.79 -22.67
N GLN A 585 -49.39 -2.70 -23.57
CA GLN A 585 -49.71 -4.13 -23.47
C GLN A 585 -49.01 -4.81 -22.29
N TYR A 586 -47.92 -4.25 -21.78
CA TYR A 586 -47.15 -4.82 -20.67
C TYR A 586 -47.32 -4.05 -19.36
N ARG A 587 -48.29 -3.12 -19.31
CA ARG A 587 -48.62 -2.33 -18.12
C ARG A 587 -49.83 -2.87 -17.38
N ASN A 588 -49.85 -2.65 -16.07
CA ASN A 588 -51.00 -2.95 -15.19
C ASN A 588 -51.45 -4.42 -15.28
N MET A 589 -50.49 -5.34 -15.42
CA MET A 589 -50.76 -6.78 -15.35
C MET A 589 -51.27 -7.13 -13.95
N SER A 590 -52.22 -8.06 -13.90
CA SER A 590 -52.77 -8.54 -12.64
C SER A 590 -51.99 -9.77 -12.16
N THR A 591 -52.04 -10.06 -10.86
CA THR A 591 -51.54 -11.31 -10.30
C THR A 591 -52.60 -12.41 -10.44
N HIS A 592 -52.18 -13.68 -10.42
CA HIS A 592 -53.09 -14.82 -10.50
C HIS A 592 -53.46 -15.35 -9.10
N PHE A 593 -54.48 -16.22 -9.06
CA PHE A 593 -54.96 -16.86 -7.84
C PHE A 593 -54.03 -17.99 -7.41
N MET A 594 -53.79 -18.07 -6.10
CA MET A 594 -53.26 -19.26 -5.45
C MET A 594 -54.39 -20.08 -4.81
N PRO A 595 -54.21 -21.39 -4.55
CA PRO A 595 -55.19 -22.17 -3.78
C PRO A 595 -55.57 -21.52 -2.43
N SER A 596 -54.62 -20.84 -1.79
CA SER A 596 -54.80 -20.08 -0.54
C SER A 596 -55.67 -18.82 -0.67
N ASP A 597 -55.98 -18.40 -1.90
CA ASP A 597 -56.78 -17.21 -2.21
C ASP A 597 -58.26 -17.53 -2.43
N TYR A 598 -58.66 -18.80 -2.36
CA TYR A 598 -60.04 -19.21 -2.56
C TYR A 598 -60.98 -18.50 -1.57
N GLY A 599 -62.04 -17.84 -2.09
CA GLY A 599 -62.99 -17.05 -1.29
C GLY A 599 -62.51 -15.65 -0.89
N LYS A 600 -61.30 -15.22 -1.29
CA LYS A 600 -60.77 -13.88 -1.03
C LYS A 600 -60.87 -12.99 -2.28
N SER A 601 -60.93 -11.68 -2.06
CA SER A 601 -60.88 -10.67 -3.13
C SER A 601 -59.46 -10.27 -3.55
N THR A 602 -58.43 -10.98 -3.06
CA THR A 602 -57.01 -10.66 -3.25
C THR A 602 -56.28 -11.79 -3.98
N PHE A 603 -55.43 -11.45 -4.94
CA PHE A 603 -54.70 -12.42 -5.79
C PHE A 603 -53.21 -12.33 -5.49
N THR A 604 -52.59 -13.41 -5.01
CA THR A 604 -51.26 -13.32 -4.39
C THR A 604 -50.14 -14.06 -5.13
N MET A 605 -50.44 -14.73 -6.26
CA MET A 605 -49.41 -15.48 -6.98
C MET A 605 -48.26 -14.57 -7.41
N SER A 606 -47.04 -15.03 -7.18
CA SER A 606 -45.83 -14.31 -7.58
C SER A 606 -45.66 -14.31 -9.10
N CYS A 607 -45.37 -13.15 -9.70
CA CYS A 607 -45.04 -13.02 -11.12
C CYS A 607 -43.86 -13.92 -11.52
N ALA A 608 -42.91 -14.14 -10.61
CA ALA A 608 -41.72 -14.96 -10.84
C ALA A 608 -42.01 -16.47 -10.90
N VAL A 609 -43.23 -16.90 -10.55
CA VAL A 609 -43.68 -18.29 -10.79
C VAL A 609 -43.71 -18.56 -12.29
N CYS A 610 -44.20 -17.60 -13.08
CA CYS A 610 -44.32 -17.74 -14.54
C CYS A 610 -43.19 -17.08 -15.32
N HIS A 611 -42.62 -15.99 -14.81
CA HIS A 611 -41.64 -15.21 -15.55
C HIS A 611 -40.24 -15.32 -14.95
N ASP A 612 -39.22 -15.39 -15.80
CA ASP A 612 -37.84 -15.13 -15.42
C ASP A 612 -37.42 -13.75 -15.91
N VAL A 613 -37.15 -12.82 -15.00
CA VAL A 613 -36.76 -11.46 -15.36
C VAL A 613 -35.44 -11.42 -16.15
N HIS A 614 -34.59 -12.45 -15.98
CA HIS A 614 -33.34 -12.62 -16.73
C HIS A 614 -33.54 -13.35 -18.05
N GLY A 615 -34.77 -13.57 -18.49
CA GLY A 615 -35.07 -14.16 -19.79
C GLY A 615 -35.17 -15.67 -19.80
N SER A 616 -35.77 -16.14 -20.89
CA SER A 616 -36.05 -17.54 -21.17
C SER A 616 -36.14 -17.70 -22.68
N SER A 617 -35.95 -18.91 -23.20
CA SER A 617 -36.16 -19.20 -24.62
C SER A 617 -37.62 -18.99 -25.05
N ASN A 618 -38.57 -19.02 -24.11
CA ASN A 618 -39.96 -18.72 -24.38
C ASN A 618 -40.23 -17.21 -24.48
N LYS A 619 -41.23 -16.84 -25.27
CA LYS A 619 -41.69 -15.46 -25.44
C LYS A 619 -42.17 -14.87 -24.11
N ALA A 620 -42.07 -13.55 -23.95
CA ALA A 620 -42.45 -12.80 -22.75
C ALA A 620 -41.78 -13.31 -21.46
N SER A 621 -40.56 -13.85 -21.58
CA SER A 621 -39.75 -14.36 -20.48
C SER A 621 -40.43 -15.43 -19.64
N ILE A 622 -41.38 -16.18 -20.22
CA ILE A 622 -42.05 -17.29 -19.53
C ILE A 622 -41.02 -18.38 -19.22
N ARG A 623 -41.01 -18.94 -18.01
CA ARG A 623 -40.03 -19.98 -17.64
C ARG A 623 -40.13 -21.18 -18.59
N THR A 624 -38.99 -21.80 -18.89
CA THR A 624 -38.95 -23.01 -19.73
C THR A 624 -39.45 -24.24 -19.01
N SER A 625 -39.61 -24.18 -17.68
CA SER A 625 -40.18 -25.26 -16.92
C SER A 625 -40.91 -24.78 -15.66
N PHE A 626 -41.93 -25.54 -15.28
CA PHE A 626 -42.77 -25.26 -14.12
C PHE A 626 -42.85 -26.51 -13.25
N ALA A 627 -42.66 -26.33 -11.95
CA ALA A 627 -42.90 -27.36 -10.95
C ALA A 627 -44.13 -26.95 -10.16
N PHE A 628 -45.30 -27.49 -10.52
CA PHE A 628 -46.51 -27.33 -9.74
C PHE A 628 -47.34 -28.59 -9.89
N ILE A 629 -47.77 -29.15 -8.75
CA ILE A 629 -48.36 -30.49 -8.58
C ILE A 629 -47.33 -31.62 -8.80
N ASN A 630 -47.07 -32.39 -7.73
CA ASN A 630 -46.14 -33.52 -7.68
C ASN A 630 -44.65 -33.22 -7.96
N SER A 631 -44.08 -32.12 -7.46
CA SER A 631 -42.63 -31.79 -7.36
C SER A 631 -41.71 -31.94 -8.60
N THR A 632 -42.15 -32.54 -9.70
CA THR A 632 -41.37 -32.79 -10.91
C THR A 632 -41.56 -31.62 -11.85
N SER A 633 -40.48 -30.88 -12.10
CA SER A 633 -40.48 -29.79 -13.08
C SER A 633 -40.81 -30.32 -14.47
N ARG A 634 -41.72 -29.64 -15.19
CA ARG A 634 -42.13 -29.99 -16.54
C ARG A 634 -41.71 -28.92 -17.54
N PRO A 635 -41.16 -29.29 -18.70
CA PRO A 635 -40.82 -28.33 -19.73
C PRO A 635 -42.08 -27.71 -20.33
N ILE A 636 -42.05 -26.40 -20.56
CA ILE A 636 -43.11 -25.63 -21.20
C ILE A 636 -42.52 -24.92 -22.41
N THR A 637 -43.24 -24.98 -23.52
CA THR A 637 -42.94 -24.24 -24.74
C THR A 637 -43.99 -23.17 -24.95
N TYR A 638 -43.56 -21.91 -25.06
CA TYR A 638 -44.45 -20.78 -25.31
C TYR A 638 -43.82 -19.84 -26.34
N ASN A 639 -44.30 -19.95 -27.58
CA ASN A 639 -43.69 -19.27 -28.73
C ASN A 639 -44.60 -18.17 -29.30
N ASP A 640 -45.92 -18.34 -29.20
CA ASP A 640 -46.88 -17.39 -29.75
C ASP A 640 -48.15 -17.28 -28.91
N ASN A 641 -48.54 -16.05 -28.59
CA ASN A 641 -49.75 -15.75 -27.84
C ASN A 641 -51.04 -15.93 -28.65
N ALA A 642 -50.93 -16.05 -29.98
CA ALA A 642 -52.06 -16.32 -30.87
C ALA A 642 -52.37 -17.82 -31.02
N LEU A 643 -51.39 -18.70 -30.76
CA LEU A 643 -51.50 -20.14 -30.96
C LEU A 643 -51.98 -20.86 -29.70
N VAL A 644 -52.99 -21.70 -29.83
CA VAL A 644 -53.57 -22.46 -28.72
C VAL A 644 -52.56 -23.46 -28.15
N GLU A 645 -51.71 -24.01 -29.01
CA GLU A 645 -50.65 -24.96 -28.69
C GLU A 645 -49.57 -24.37 -27.77
N SER A 646 -49.49 -23.04 -27.64
CA SER A 646 -48.60 -22.41 -26.65
C SER A 646 -49.16 -22.45 -25.23
N PHE A 647 -50.47 -22.68 -25.06
CA PHE A 647 -51.15 -22.70 -23.75
C PHE A 647 -51.51 -24.10 -23.26
N ILE A 648 -51.82 -25.00 -24.19
CA ILE A 648 -52.23 -26.38 -23.93
C ILE A 648 -51.41 -27.37 -24.77
N SER A 649 -51.28 -28.59 -24.28
CA SER A 649 -50.65 -29.71 -24.99
C SER A 649 -51.60 -30.91 -25.08
N ALA A 650 -51.32 -31.78 -26.04
CA ALA A 650 -52.10 -32.99 -26.27
C ALA A 650 -52.09 -33.97 -25.07
N ASP A 651 -51.00 -34.00 -24.30
CA ASP A 651 -50.84 -34.83 -23.11
C ASP A 651 -51.42 -34.20 -21.83
N GLY A 652 -52.07 -33.04 -21.95
CA GLY A 652 -52.71 -32.36 -20.82
C GLY A 652 -51.71 -31.71 -19.86
N ARG A 653 -50.56 -31.24 -20.35
CA ARG A 653 -49.47 -30.67 -19.53
C ARG A 653 -48.87 -29.37 -20.09
N GLY A 654 -49.59 -28.64 -20.93
CA GLY A 654 -49.19 -27.31 -21.41
C GLY A 654 -49.17 -26.24 -20.31
N LEU A 655 -48.84 -24.99 -20.67
CA LEU A 655 -48.62 -23.88 -19.73
C LEU A 655 -49.73 -23.73 -18.66
N CYS A 656 -51.01 -23.82 -19.05
CA CYS A 656 -52.12 -23.73 -18.11
C CYS A 656 -52.40 -25.08 -17.42
N GLN A 657 -52.24 -26.18 -18.17
CA GLN A 657 -52.55 -27.52 -17.71
C GLN A 657 -51.53 -28.06 -16.70
N VAL A 658 -50.34 -27.49 -16.60
CA VAL A 658 -49.36 -27.89 -15.58
C VAL A 658 -49.85 -27.60 -14.17
N CYS A 659 -50.73 -26.60 -13.99
CA CYS A 659 -51.20 -26.18 -12.67
C CYS A 659 -52.68 -26.48 -12.38
N HIS A 660 -53.55 -26.46 -13.39
CA HIS A 660 -54.99 -26.45 -13.15
C HIS A 660 -55.61 -27.87 -13.12
N THR A 661 -55.94 -28.38 -11.92
CA THR A 661 -56.61 -29.69 -11.77
C THR A 661 -58.13 -29.62 -11.68
N GLN A 662 -58.70 -28.48 -11.34
CA GLN A 662 -60.13 -28.32 -11.02
C GLN A 662 -60.91 -27.52 -12.07
N THR A 663 -60.25 -27.08 -13.15
CA THR A 663 -60.93 -26.34 -14.22
C THR A 663 -61.94 -27.24 -14.94
N LYS A 664 -63.00 -26.64 -15.51
CA LYS A 664 -63.99 -27.41 -16.29
C LYS A 664 -63.38 -27.96 -17.59
N PHE A 665 -62.48 -27.19 -18.20
CA PHE A 665 -61.78 -27.51 -19.44
C PHE A 665 -60.26 -27.35 -19.26
N TYR A 666 -59.50 -28.08 -20.09
CA TYR A 666 -58.04 -28.13 -20.08
C TYR A 666 -57.46 -28.38 -18.68
N ARG A 667 -58.01 -29.39 -17.99
CA ARG A 667 -57.42 -29.91 -16.74
C ARG A 667 -56.07 -30.58 -16.96
N ALA A 668 -55.22 -30.49 -15.95
CA ALA A 668 -53.98 -31.23 -15.80
C ALA A 668 -54.19 -32.73 -16.00
N GLY A 669 -53.42 -33.33 -16.90
CA GLY A 669 -53.42 -34.77 -17.19
C GLY A 669 -54.63 -35.29 -17.97
N ALA A 670 -55.58 -34.44 -18.36
CA ALA A 670 -56.77 -34.88 -19.10
C ALA A 670 -56.64 -34.55 -20.60
N THR A 671 -56.79 -35.57 -21.44
CA THR A 671 -56.64 -35.51 -22.90
C THR A 671 -57.99 -35.32 -23.62
N GLY A 672 -57.97 -34.87 -24.87
CA GLY A 672 -59.17 -34.80 -25.73
C GLY A 672 -60.22 -33.74 -25.34
N GLN A 673 -59.91 -32.82 -24.44
CA GLN A 673 -60.83 -31.74 -24.05
C GLN A 673 -60.94 -30.67 -25.14
N THR A 674 -62.16 -30.20 -25.41
CA THR A 674 -62.43 -29.17 -26.42
C THR A 674 -63.20 -28.00 -25.79
N HIS A 675 -62.65 -26.79 -25.92
CA HIS A 675 -63.32 -25.53 -25.58
C HIS A 675 -62.68 -24.37 -26.35
N ASN A 676 -63.35 -23.87 -27.41
CA ASN A 676 -62.85 -22.80 -28.27
C ASN A 676 -61.37 -22.97 -28.69
N ASN A 677 -60.96 -24.21 -28.98
CA ASN A 677 -59.58 -24.61 -29.27
C ASN A 677 -59.02 -24.07 -30.61
N THR A 678 -59.79 -23.25 -31.33
CA THR A 678 -59.38 -22.54 -32.54
C THR A 678 -59.23 -21.03 -32.33
N LYS A 679 -59.52 -20.53 -31.12
CA LYS A 679 -59.38 -19.10 -30.76
C LYS A 679 -58.22 -18.90 -29.79
N ALA A 680 -57.52 -17.78 -29.92
CA ALA A 680 -56.45 -17.41 -28.99
C ALA A 680 -56.97 -17.30 -27.55
N CYS A 681 -56.36 -18.03 -26.60
CA CYS A 681 -56.81 -18.10 -25.21
C CYS A 681 -56.90 -16.71 -24.55
N LEU A 682 -55.92 -15.84 -24.84
CA LEU A 682 -55.85 -14.48 -24.32
C LEU A 682 -56.85 -13.50 -24.95
N SER A 683 -57.73 -13.93 -25.87
CA SER A 683 -58.87 -13.12 -26.31
C SER A 683 -60.01 -13.09 -25.28
N CYS A 684 -60.11 -14.15 -24.48
CA CYS A 684 -61.11 -14.29 -23.41
C CYS A 684 -60.48 -14.31 -22.02
N HIS A 685 -59.22 -14.74 -21.89
CA HIS A 685 -58.49 -14.81 -20.62
C HIS A 685 -57.41 -13.74 -20.56
N LEU A 686 -57.78 -12.49 -20.27
CA LEU A 686 -56.81 -11.38 -20.31
C LEU A 686 -55.85 -11.44 -19.11
N HIS A 687 -54.61 -11.03 -19.31
CA HIS A 687 -53.59 -11.01 -18.26
C HIS A 687 -53.81 -9.86 -17.23
N ASN A 688 -54.59 -8.84 -17.58
CA ASN A 688 -54.77 -7.61 -16.82
C ASN A 688 -56.21 -7.40 -16.30
N THR A 689 -57.00 -8.46 -16.09
CA THR A 689 -58.37 -8.25 -15.61
C THR A 689 -58.41 -7.79 -14.15
N PRO A 690 -59.35 -6.90 -13.77
CA PRO A 690 -59.54 -6.49 -12.37
C PRO A 690 -59.91 -7.65 -11.44
N LYS A 691 -60.39 -8.79 -11.98
CA LYS A 691 -60.76 -9.99 -11.24
C LYS A 691 -59.59 -10.98 -11.10
N GLY A 692 -58.36 -10.58 -11.46
CA GLY A 692 -57.17 -11.42 -11.44
C GLY A 692 -56.71 -11.84 -12.84
N ALA A 693 -55.42 -12.14 -12.99
CA ALA A 693 -54.87 -12.58 -14.27
C ALA A 693 -55.61 -13.80 -14.82
N PHE A 694 -55.90 -13.78 -16.12
CA PHE A 694 -56.53 -14.86 -16.89
C PHE A 694 -57.95 -15.23 -16.44
N ALA A 695 -58.57 -14.45 -15.56
CA ALA A 695 -60.01 -14.57 -15.33
C ALA A 695 -60.75 -14.28 -16.66
N ALA A 696 -61.80 -15.05 -16.94
CA ALA A 696 -62.56 -14.88 -18.17
C ALA A 696 -63.21 -13.49 -18.20
N VAL A 697 -62.99 -12.75 -19.28
CA VAL A 697 -63.74 -11.53 -19.55
C VAL A 697 -65.11 -11.90 -20.13
N ASN A 698 -66.16 -11.19 -19.68
CA ASN A 698 -67.59 -11.35 -19.99
C ASN A 698 -68.44 -12.23 -19.05
N GLY A 699 -67.88 -12.84 -18.01
CA GLY A 699 -68.68 -13.53 -16.98
C GLY A 699 -69.15 -14.93 -17.39
N GLU A 700 -70.16 -15.45 -16.67
CA GLU A 700 -70.71 -16.82 -16.77
C GLU A 700 -70.98 -17.29 -18.21
N CYS A 701 -71.12 -18.60 -18.41
CA CYS A 701 -71.31 -19.26 -19.72
C CYS A 701 -72.29 -18.53 -20.66
N ASP A 702 -73.35 -17.96 -20.10
CA ASP A 702 -74.46 -17.28 -20.80
C ASP A 702 -74.03 -16.01 -21.54
N SER A 703 -72.89 -15.40 -21.19
CA SER A 703 -72.37 -14.23 -21.92
C SER A 703 -72.04 -14.54 -23.38
N CYS A 704 -71.67 -15.80 -23.63
CA CYS A 704 -71.38 -16.33 -24.96
C CYS A 704 -72.53 -17.23 -25.48
N HIS A 705 -73.19 -17.96 -24.58
CA HIS A 705 -74.20 -18.99 -24.91
C HIS A 705 -75.67 -18.53 -24.82
N GLY A 706 -75.98 -17.29 -24.42
CA GLY A 706 -77.36 -16.77 -24.42
C GLY A 706 -78.25 -17.35 -23.31
N TYR A 707 -79.54 -16.97 -23.28
CA TYR A 707 -80.51 -17.44 -22.26
C TYR A 707 -81.92 -17.64 -22.87
N PRO A 708 -82.49 -18.87 -22.84
CA PRO A 708 -81.80 -20.12 -22.54
C PRO A 708 -80.80 -20.51 -23.66
N PRO A 709 -79.74 -21.26 -23.36
CA PRO A 709 -78.83 -21.81 -24.37
C PRO A 709 -79.50 -22.81 -25.34
N ILE A 710 -78.99 -22.95 -26.58
CA ILE A 710 -79.54 -23.88 -27.62
C ILE A 710 -78.48 -24.77 -28.31
N PRO A 711 -78.75 -26.05 -28.66
CA PRO A 711 -77.76 -26.92 -29.30
C PRO A 711 -77.41 -26.53 -30.74
N LYS A 712 -76.13 -26.61 -31.14
CA LYS A 712 -75.70 -26.38 -32.55
C LYS A 712 -76.28 -27.37 -33.56
N SER A 713 -76.62 -28.60 -33.15
CA SER A 713 -77.14 -29.67 -34.02
C SER A 713 -78.51 -29.37 -34.62
N SER A 714 -79.20 -28.36 -34.09
CA SER A 714 -80.56 -28.00 -34.49
C SER A 714 -80.64 -27.27 -35.84
N VAL A 715 -79.52 -26.93 -36.52
CA VAL A 715 -79.53 -26.16 -37.79
C VAL A 715 -78.65 -26.78 -38.88
N LYS A 716 -79.22 -27.00 -40.09
CA LYS A 716 -78.52 -27.49 -41.29
C LYS A 716 -77.89 -26.41 -42.19
N MET A 717 -77.74 -25.16 -41.74
CA MET A 717 -77.18 -24.04 -42.53
C MET A 717 -75.95 -23.43 -41.85
N SER A 718 -74.91 -23.16 -42.64
CA SER A 718 -73.71 -22.44 -42.20
C SER A 718 -74.04 -20.97 -41.89
N ASN A 719 -73.36 -20.37 -40.92
CA ASN A 719 -73.45 -18.93 -40.63
C ASN A 719 -72.87 -18.05 -41.75
N THR A 720 -72.24 -18.66 -42.75
CA THR A 720 -71.75 -18.00 -43.98
C THR A 720 -72.75 -18.05 -45.12
N ASP A 721 -73.92 -18.67 -44.94
CA ASP A 721 -74.96 -18.73 -45.95
C ASP A 721 -75.67 -17.35 -46.08
N PRO A 722 -75.77 -16.76 -47.29
CA PRO A 722 -76.43 -15.46 -47.50
C PRO A 722 -77.89 -15.42 -47.04
N LEU A 723 -78.54 -16.59 -46.94
CA LEU A 723 -79.93 -16.73 -46.51
C LEU A 723 -80.06 -17.01 -45.01
N TYR A 724 -78.96 -17.03 -44.25
CA TYR A 724 -78.97 -17.35 -42.83
C TYR A 724 -79.92 -16.44 -42.03
N ALA A 725 -79.92 -15.11 -42.26
CA ALA A 725 -80.76 -14.19 -41.50
C ALA A 725 -82.27 -14.32 -41.79
N THR A 726 -82.65 -14.63 -43.04
CA THR A 726 -84.05 -14.69 -43.51
C THR A 726 -84.65 -16.09 -43.37
N THR A 727 -83.86 -17.14 -43.58
CA THR A 727 -84.28 -18.54 -43.47
C THR A 727 -84.23 -19.07 -42.03
N TYR A 728 -83.31 -18.58 -41.18
CA TYR A 728 -83.26 -18.97 -39.76
C TYR A 728 -84.51 -18.53 -38.99
N LYS A 729 -85.03 -17.32 -39.26
CA LYS A 729 -86.28 -16.82 -38.66
C LYS A 729 -87.52 -17.61 -39.10
N THR A 730 -87.58 -17.98 -40.39
CA THR A 730 -88.74 -18.66 -41.00
C THR A 730 -88.74 -20.18 -40.77
N THR A 731 -87.58 -20.83 -40.65
CA THR A 731 -87.47 -22.30 -40.48
C THR A 731 -87.59 -22.75 -39.02
N TYR A 732 -87.19 -21.92 -38.05
CA TYR A 732 -87.23 -22.28 -36.62
C TYR A 732 -88.34 -21.59 -35.83
N GLY A 733 -89.20 -20.80 -36.50
CA GLY A 733 -90.47 -20.33 -35.92
C GLY A 733 -90.37 -19.11 -35.03
N PHE A 734 -89.45 -18.17 -35.31
CA PHE A 734 -89.38 -16.89 -34.62
C PHE A 734 -90.59 -16.03 -35.00
N SER A 735 -91.69 -16.15 -34.27
CA SER A 735 -92.86 -15.28 -34.41
C SER A 735 -92.67 -14.04 -33.53
N GLY A 736 -92.32 -12.90 -34.11
CA GLY A 736 -92.19 -11.63 -33.37
C GLY A 736 -90.99 -11.53 -32.40
N ASN A 737 -91.19 -10.87 -31.24
CA ASN A 737 -90.17 -10.49 -30.23
C ASN A 737 -89.73 -11.65 -29.30
N PHE A 738 -89.68 -12.89 -29.80
CA PHE A 738 -89.37 -14.06 -28.97
C PHE A 738 -88.02 -14.69 -29.37
N SER A 739 -87.02 -14.57 -28.47
CA SER A 739 -85.83 -15.41 -28.18
C SER A 739 -84.45 -14.71 -28.19
N SER A 740 -83.77 -14.76 -27.02
CA SER A 740 -82.40 -14.30 -26.74
C SER A 740 -81.33 -15.42 -26.80
N ALA A 741 -81.70 -16.60 -27.27
CA ALA A 741 -80.88 -17.80 -27.22
C ALA A 741 -79.61 -17.71 -28.10
N ARG A 742 -78.51 -18.36 -27.67
CA ARG A 742 -77.29 -18.58 -28.49
C ARG A 742 -76.79 -20.02 -28.33
N PHE A 743 -75.87 -20.43 -29.20
CA PHE A 743 -75.47 -21.83 -29.33
C PHE A 743 -74.63 -22.35 -28.16
N GLU A 744 -74.90 -23.56 -27.68
CA GLU A 744 -74.09 -24.36 -26.75
C GLU A 744 -73.73 -25.76 -27.32
N ASP A 745 -72.84 -26.47 -26.61
CA ASP A 745 -72.24 -27.74 -27.04
C ASP A 745 -72.86 -29.01 -26.37
N TYR A 746 -74.08 -28.97 -25.79
CA TYR A 746 -74.79 -30.18 -25.29
C TYR A 746 -76.24 -30.30 -25.81
N SER A 747 -76.76 -31.54 -25.87
CA SER A 747 -78.12 -31.85 -26.37
C SER A 747 -79.13 -32.06 -25.23
N GLY A 748 -80.32 -31.45 -25.32
CA GLY A 748 -81.44 -31.73 -24.40
C GLY A 748 -82.20 -30.50 -23.88
N GLY A 749 -81.71 -29.29 -24.14
CA GLY A 749 -82.34 -28.05 -23.67
C GLY A 749 -83.48 -27.56 -24.56
N GLY A 750 -84.71 -27.97 -24.27
CA GLY A 750 -85.90 -27.14 -24.47
C GLY A 750 -86.14 -26.52 -25.85
N GLY A 751 -86.19 -27.30 -26.94
CA GLY A 751 -86.52 -26.80 -28.29
C GLY A 751 -87.82 -25.98 -28.38
N ALA A 752 -88.76 -26.16 -27.44
CA ALA A 752 -89.97 -25.33 -27.32
C ALA A 752 -89.66 -23.86 -26.91
N HIS A 753 -88.63 -23.63 -26.10
CA HIS A 753 -88.27 -22.30 -25.59
C HIS A 753 -87.79 -21.34 -26.67
N MET A 754 -87.30 -21.86 -27.80
CA MET A 754 -86.87 -21.03 -28.95
C MET A 754 -87.96 -20.09 -29.46
N ASN A 755 -89.24 -20.45 -29.24
CA ASN A 755 -90.40 -19.71 -29.75
C ASN A 755 -91.30 -19.15 -28.64
N HIS A 756 -90.93 -19.34 -27.36
CA HIS A 756 -91.77 -18.97 -26.21
C HIS A 756 -91.04 -18.08 -25.19
N VAL A 757 -89.72 -17.91 -25.29
CA VAL A 757 -88.96 -17.01 -24.41
C VAL A 757 -88.80 -15.63 -25.08
N PRO A 758 -89.11 -14.52 -24.40
CA PRO A 758 -88.91 -13.17 -24.97
C PRO A 758 -87.45 -12.87 -25.33
N ASP A 759 -87.21 -12.11 -26.40
CA ASP A 759 -85.86 -11.76 -26.90
C ASP A 759 -85.04 -10.85 -25.97
N PHE A 760 -85.70 -10.25 -24.99
CA PHE A 760 -85.09 -9.45 -23.94
C PHE A 760 -84.86 -10.23 -22.63
N ALA A 761 -85.24 -11.51 -22.55
CA ALA A 761 -84.98 -12.30 -21.35
C ALA A 761 -83.47 -12.40 -21.05
N ARG A 762 -83.07 -12.27 -19.79
CA ARG A 762 -81.68 -12.34 -19.32
C ARG A 762 -81.57 -13.25 -18.10
N PRO A 763 -80.38 -13.83 -17.81
CA PRO A 763 -80.17 -14.65 -16.61
C PRO A 763 -80.54 -13.93 -15.29
N LYS A 764 -80.34 -12.61 -15.23
CA LYS A 764 -80.72 -11.78 -14.07
C LYS A 764 -82.23 -11.75 -13.80
N ASP A 765 -83.07 -12.05 -14.80
CA ASP A 765 -84.53 -12.05 -14.64
C ASP A 765 -85.01 -13.32 -13.92
N GLY A 766 -84.14 -14.33 -13.78
CA GLY A 766 -84.44 -15.61 -13.16
C GLY A 766 -85.69 -16.29 -13.70
N TRP A 767 -86.48 -16.91 -12.82
CA TRP A 767 -87.72 -17.62 -13.19
C TRP A 767 -88.89 -16.68 -13.51
N SER A 768 -88.75 -15.37 -13.29
CA SER A 768 -89.86 -14.40 -13.44
C SER A 768 -90.47 -14.38 -14.84
N ARG A 769 -89.67 -14.62 -15.88
CA ARG A 769 -90.12 -14.67 -17.28
C ARG A 769 -90.73 -16.01 -17.68
N CYS A 770 -90.51 -17.05 -16.88
CA CYS A 770 -90.99 -18.41 -17.14
C CYS A 770 -92.25 -18.73 -16.32
N ALA A 771 -92.46 -18.03 -15.21
CA ALA A 771 -93.59 -18.20 -14.29
C ALA A 771 -94.97 -17.96 -14.92
N SER A 772 -95.05 -17.24 -16.05
CA SER A 772 -96.32 -17.04 -16.77
C SER A 772 -96.91 -18.34 -17.35
N CYS A 773 -96.07 -19.35 -17.55
CA CYS A 773 -96.46 -20.62 -18.16
C CYS A 773 -96.15 -21.83 -17.29
N HIS A 774 -95.32 -21.69 -16.26
CA HIS A 774 -94.83 -22.80 -15.44
C HIS A 774 -95.06 -22.58 -13.95
N SER A 775 -95.55 -23.63 -13.28
CA SER A 775 -95.92 -23.61 -11.86
C SER A 775 -94.85 -24.18 -10.90
N ALA A 776 -93.73 -24.70 -11.41
CA ALA A 776 -92.76 -25.46 -10.60
C ALA A 776 -91.34 -24.84 -10.54
N GLY A 777 -91.21 -23.53 -10.39
CA GLY A 777 -89.90 -22.85 -10.20
C GLY A 777 -89.92 -21.78 -9.11
N ASP A 778 -88.75 -21.43 -8.59
CA ASP A 778 -88.57 -20.40 -7.56
C ASP A 778 -88.25 -19.04 -8.21
N THR A 779 -89.16 -18.08 -8.06
CA THR A 779 -88.98 -16.69 -8.51
C THR A 779 -87.76 -15.98 -7.92
N LYS A 780 -87.17 -16.49 -6.83
CA LYS A 780 -86.00 -15.92 -6.14
C LYS A 780 -84.67 -16.59 -6.53
N ASP A 781 -84.68 -17.73 -7.21
CA ASP A 781 -83.47 -18.39 -7.72
C ASP A 781 -83.50 -18.50 -9.25
N PRO A 782 -82.61 -17.78 -9.97
CA PRO A 782 -82.50 -17.88 -11.43
C PRO A 782 -82.21 -19.27 -11.98
N LYS A 783 -81.73 -20.18 -11.15
CA LYS A 783 -81.36 -21.56 -11.53
C LYS A 783 -82.49 -22.58 -11.31
N SER A 784 -83.64 -22.16 -10.79
CA SER A 784 -84.75 -23.03 -10.37
C SER A 784 -85.65 -23.54 -11.51
N HIS A 785 -85.06 -23.88 -12.65
CA HIS A 785 -85.74 -24.72 -13.64
C HIS A 785 -85.78 -26.15 -13.12
N THR A 786 -86.80 -26.49 -12.34
CA THR A 786 -86.96 -27.84 -11.79
C THR A 786 -87.47 -28.77 -12.90
N MET A 787 -86.55 -29.32 -13.69
CA MET A 787 -86.84 -30.56 -14.42
C MET A 787 -86.85 -31.69 -13.41
N ASN A 788 -88.02 -32.30 -13.20
CA ASN A 788 -88.09 -33.49 -12.38
C ASN A 788 -87.74 -34.69 -13.27
N GLY A 789 -86.57 -35.32 -13.01
CA GLY A 789 -86.08 -36.46 -13.77
C GLY A 789 -84.55 -36.48 -13.92
N ASP A 790 -84.00 -37.68 -14.12
CA ASP A 790 -82.58 -37.88 -14.46
C ASP A 790 -82.32 -37.35 -15.88
N LEU A 791 -81.42 -36.36 -16.04
CA LEU A 791 -81.08 -35.79 -17.34
C LEU A 791 -80.43 -36.79 -18.31
N ALA A 792 -79.98 -37.95 -17.81
CA ALA A 792 -79.55 -39.07 -18.64
C ALA A 792 -80.73 -39.88 -19.22
N LYS A 793 -81.95 -39.67 -18.70
CA LYS A 793 -83.22 -40.33 -19.10
C LYS A 793 -84.22 -39.27 -19.58
N VAL A 794 -83.98 -38.77 -20.79
CA VAL A 794 -84.80 -37.70 -21.40
C VAL A 794 -86.30 -38.04 -21.43
N ASP A 795 -86.64 -39.33 -21.50
CA ASP A 795 -88.00 -39.87 -21.45
C ASP A 795 -88.71 -39.71 -20.09
N ALA A 796 -87.96 -39.48 -19.02
CA ALA A 796 -88.49 -39.25 -17.67
C ALA A 796 -88.68 -37.76 -17.34
N ILE A 797 -88.33 -36.84 -18.24
CA ILE A 797 -88.45 -35.40 -18.01
C ILE A 797 -89.91 -34.97 -18.16
N THR A 798 -90.51 -34.52 -17.06
CA THR A 798 -91.86 -33.91 -17.06
C THR A 798 -91.77 -32.40 -16.84
N ILE A 799 -92.55 -31.63 -17.61
CA ILE A 799 -92.67 -30.18 -17.45
C ILE A 799 -94.00 -29.84 -16.79
N ALA A 800 -93.97 -29.09 -15.70
CA ALA A 800 -95.17 -28.56 -15.06
C ALA A 800 -95.60 -27.27 -15.77
N ILE A 801 -96.72 -27.32 -16.48
CA ILE A 801 -97.37 -26.14 -17.06
C ILE A 801 -98.44 -25.67 -16.07
N ASP A 802 -98.55 -24.36 -15.87
CA ASP A 802 -99.56 -23.80 -14.98
C ASP A 802 -100.97 -24.14 -15.50
N SER A 803 -101.80 -24.70 -14.61
CA SER A 803 -103.21 -24.98 -14.90
C SER A 803 -104.03 -23.73 -15.25
N ALA A 804 -103.60 -22.54 -14.80
CA ALA A 804 -104.20 -21.26 -15.17
C ALA A 804 -104.09 -20.99 -16.69
N SER A 805 -103.13 -21.63 -17.37
CA SER A 805 -102.96 -21.50 -18.82
C SER A 805 -103.91 -22.39 -19.62
N LYS A 806 -104.86 -23.10 -19.01
CA LYS A 806 -105.82 -23.96 -19.76
C LYS A 806 -106.72 -23.14 -20.68
N PHE A 807 -106.92 -23.62 -21.92
CA PHE A 807 -107.93 -23.07 -22.82
C PHE A 807 -109.34 -23.55 -22.44
N ASN A 808 -109.49 -24.85 -22.16
CA ASN A 808 -110.71 -25.46 -21.65
C ASN A 808 -110.43 -26.09 -20.28
N ASN A 809 -111.06 -25.53 -19.23
CA ASN A 809 -110.87 -25.96 -17.84
C ASN A 809 -111.30 -27.41 -17.57
N SER A 810 -112.22 -27.95 -18.37
CA SER A 810 -112.71 -29.32 -18.24
C SER A 810 -111.76 -30.36 -18.87
N LEU A 811 -110.77 -29.92 -19.65
CA LEU A 811 -109.76 -30.79 -20.28
C LEU A 811 -108.41 -30.65 -19.55
N GLN A 812 -107.59 -31.71 -19.60
CA GLN A 812 -106.21 -31.63 -19.10
C GLN A 812 -105.30 -30.96 -20.13
N ILE A 813 -104.24 -30.30 -19.67
CA ILE A 813 -103.17 -29.86 -20.57
C ILE A 813 -102.45 -31.13 -21.02
N ILE A 814 -102.32 -31.32 -22.33
CA ILE A 814 -101.55 -32.43 -22.87
C ILE A 814 -100.20 -31.88 -23.32
N TYR A 815 -99.16 -32.23 -22.57
CA TYR A 815 -97.77 -32.01 -22.95
C TYR A 815 -97.12 -33.36 -23.21
N SER A 816 -96.65 -33.58 -24.43
CA SER A 816 -95.69 -34.66 -24.69
C SER A 816 -94.29 -34.05 -24.63
N GLY A 817 -93.43 -34.54 -23.74
CA GLY A 817 -92.00 -34.22 -23.76
C GLY A 817 -91.28 -34.94 -24.89
N ALA A 818 -89.98 -34.65 -25.07
CA ALA A 818 -89.13 -35.47 -25.93
C ALA A 818 -89.05 -36.89 -25.34
N LYS A 819 -89.42 -37.92 -26.09
CA LYS A 819 -89.32 -39.33 -25.65
C LYS A 819 -88.22 -40.05 -26.42
N LEU A 820 -87.33 -40.71 -25.68
CA LEU A 820 -86.38 -41.67 -26.24
C LEU A 820 -87.18 -42.88 -26.75
N VAL A 821 -87.06 -43.19 -28.04
CA VAL A 821 -87.57 -44.43 -28.63
C VAL A 821 -86.43 -45.12 -29.36
N ALA A 822 -86.38 -46.45 -29.28
CA ALA A 822 -85.36 -47.23 -29.97
C ALA A 822 -85.37 -46.93 -31.49
N PRO A 823 -84.23 -47.05 -32.19
CA PRO A 823 -83.95 -46.36 -33.45
C PRO A 823 -85.05 -46.50 -34.53
N PRO A 824 -85.31 -45.44 -35.33
CA PRO A 824 -84.36 -44.35 -35.62
C PRO A 824 -84.84 -42.90 -35.39
N ALA A 825 -85.80 -42.59 -34.51
CA ALA A 825 -86.13 -41.17 -34.24
C ALA A 825 -86.82 -40.93 -32.88
N ASN A 826 -86.31 -40.03 -32.04
CA ASN A 826 -87.04 -39.58 -30.84
C ASN A 826 -88.40 -38.96 -31.25
N LYS A 827 -89.44 -39.25 -30.46
CA LYS A 827 -90.71 -38.52 -30.62
C LYS A 827 -90.55 -37.16 -29.98
N THR A 828 -90.61 -36.14 -30.81
CA THR A 828 -90.65 -34.75 -30.37
C THR A 828 -92.00 -34.43 -29.73
N GLY A 829 -91.97 -33.50 -28.79
CA GLY A 829 -93.14 -33.09 -28.03
C GLY A 829 -94.13 -32.18 -28.77
N SER A 830 -95.38 -32.19 -28.31
CA SER A 830 -96.47 -31.28 -28.67
C SER A 830 -97.22 -30.83 -27.41
N CYS A 831 -97.70 -29.59 -27.41
CA CYS A 831 -98.61 -29.05 -26.38
C CYS A 831 -100.03 -28.88 -26.96
N MET A 832 -101.08 -29.07 -26.16
CA MET A 832 -102.42 -28.59 -26.48
C MET A 832 -103.25 -28.30 -25.24
N ASN A 833 -104.40 -27.67 -25.46
CA ASN A 833 -105.34 -27.22 -24.44
C ASN A 833 -104.73 -26.16 -23.50
N VAL A 834 -103.86 -25.31 -24.04
CA VAL A 834 -103.39 -24.08 -23.39
C VAL A 834 -103.89 -22.86 -24.13
N SER A 835 -103.99 -21.69 -23.48
CA SER A 835 -104.62 -20.47 -24.03
C SER A 835 -104.09 -20.05 -25.40
N CYS A 836 -102.84 -20.38 -25.71
CA CYS A 836 -102.21 -20.09 -27.00
C CYS A 836 -102.34 -21.22 -28.04
N HIS A 837 -102.60 -22.47 -27.60
CA HIS A 837 -102.62 -23.67 -28.43
C HIS A 837 -103.86 -24.52 -28.12
N TYR A 838 -104.99 -24.21 -28.78
CA TYR A 838 -106.25 -24.96 -28.62
C TYR A 838 -106.23 -26.33 -29.30
N GLN A 839 -105.32 -26.54 -30.28
CA GLN A 839 -105.03 -27.81 -30.95
C GLN A 839 -103.56 -28.24 -30.72
N PRO A 840 -103.22 -29.53 -30.92
CA PRO A 840 -101.83 -30.01 -30.87
C PRO A 840 -100.88 -29.14 -31.70
N THR A 841 -99.84 -28.61 -31.07
CA THR A 841 -98.77 -27.89 -31.78
C THR A 841 -98.01 -28.81 -32.73
N PRO A 842 -97.36 -28.25 -33.78
CA PRO A 842 -96.29 -28.94 -34.47
C PRO A 842 -95.19 -29.39 -33.50
N ARG A 843 -94.51 -30.44 -33.92
CA ARG A 843 -93.44 -31.12 -33.22
C ARG A 843 -92.15 -30.26 -33.18
N TRP A 844 -91.61 -29.94 -31.99
CA TRP A 844 -90.60 -28.87 -31.80
C TRP A 844 -89.09 -29.25 -31.72
N SER A 845 -88.67 -30.52 -31.78
CA SER A 845 -87.22 -30.86 -31.89
C SER A 845 -86.97 -32.28 -32.41
N LYS A 846 -86.13 -32.46 -33.43
CA LYS A 846 -85.74 -33.80 -33.94
C LYS A 846 -84.37 -34.29 -33.43
N ASP A 847 -83.88 -33.75 -32.31
CA ASP A 847 -82.54 -34.11 -31.79
C ASP A 847 -82.52 -35.55 -31.22
N ARG A 848 -81.70 -36.40 -31.84
CA ARG A 848 -81.66 -37.87 -31.75
C ARG A 848 -82.97 -38.59 -32.10
#